data_AF-A0A8F9TVV6-F1
#
_entry.id   AF-A0A8F9TVV6-F1
#
_cell.length_a   1.000
_cell.length_b   1.000
_cell.length_c   1.000
_cell.angle_alpha   90.00
_cell.angle_beta   90.00
_cell.angle_gamma   90.00
#
_symmetry.space_group_name_H-M   'P 1'
#
loop_
_entity.id
_entity.type
_entity.pdbx_description
1 polymer ?
#
loop_
_entity_poly.entity_id
_entity_poly.type
_entity_poly.pdbx_seq_one_letter_code
_entity_poly.pdbx_strand_id
1 'polypeptide(L)'
;MFAGIESIARRWRRRLSRSEWAIRHLGLTPSEGTSEEPGLLLIQIDGFARTQLERALAHRRMPFLQRLIRREGYEMRTFYPGIPSTTPAVQAELFYGVHSAVPAFSFFDRKRGELGRMYDSEWAKSAEADCAAVGGEGLLTGGSSWSNIYTGGAGQDESHFCAASIGFGDMWRTGKIRNIFLFIIFHLPSAIRIAWLLIVEFAVAVWDAAKGIVHGRKVGLELTLLASRVFIGVGLRELLMISGQIDVTRGLPIVHLNFVGYDEQAHARGPGSRFAHWSLHGIDRAIKHLVRAAHRSNRRDYAVWIFSDHGQEHTRPYPLVYPGGLTAAVSSCLELAREQDPAWTKRIPERTVRGLVGSRARPVSKPNLEQAIAGTVAAHGLVVADMGPVGHIYFAEPLTDDQRHAIARRLVDQFHVPGVIVRRGEQLIWVHGHGETRIPDELPALLPHAPAIAAEITKDLVYFCGRPNAGDLIAFGWVPWDIPWSFAAEHGAHGGFGPEESRGFLLLPPRTRLPAESTDFVRPSALRAAARHHLGREAIPRAIVTRGTELRLRVMTYNTHGCSGMDGRVSPRRIARVIGAHEPDIVALQELDLGRRRSRAEDQARIIAEELGLHVVFCPTITRGEEHYGHALLSRWPVEVVRRALLPADHKSWWREPRSAIWGRVRIGEATVNIVTTHLGLGPKERLLQMRALLSDEWLGPVIDAEPVMICGDMNLSPGSAPYSLALRRLRDVQTIRREHRPLKTFSSLRPFMRIDHIFVSAHFQPTHVFVPRNDLTHRASDHLPLIVDLEAATAAVETPTRNPR
;
A
#
# COMPACT_ATOMS: atom_id res chain seq x y z
N MET A 1 -11.96 32.22 17.23
CA MET A 1 -11.65 33.36 16.33
C MET A 1 -10.46 33.06 15.40
N PHE A 2 -9.30 32.63 15.92
CA PHE A 2 -8.13 32.27 15.09
C PHE A 2 -8.37 31.12 14.09
N ALA A 3 -9.03 30.03 14.49
CA ALA A 3 -9.36 28.90 13.59
C ALA A 3 -10.30 29.31 12.43
N GLY A 4 -11.23 30.23 12.67
CA GLY A 4 -12.15 30.75 11.66
C GLY A 4 -11.43 31.57 10.58
N ILE A 5 -10.54 32.48 10.98
CA ILE A 5 -9.72 33.31 10.06
C ILE A 5 -8.79 32.44 9.22
N GLU A 6 -8.17 31.42 9.82
CA GLU A 6 -7.31 30.49 9.10
C GLU A 6 -8.09 29.61 8.10
N SER A 7 -9.30 29.19 8.45
CA SER A 7 -10.19 28.44 7.55
C SER A 7 -10.58 29.25 6.30
N ILE A 8 -10.82 30.56 6.47
CA ILE A 8 -11.16 31.50 5.39
C ILE A 8 -9.95 31.75 4.50
N ALA A 9 -8.78 32.04 5.07
CA ALA A 9 -7.53 32.21 4.33
C ALA A 9 -7.17 30.95 3.51
N ARG A 10 -7.37 29.75 4.09
CA ARG A 10 -7.23 28.48 3.36
C ARG A 10 -8.29 28.33 2.27
N ARG A 11 -9.52 28.83 2.44
CA ARG A 11 -10.61 28.81 1.43
C ARG A 11 -10.28 29.68 0.21
N TRP A 12 -9.62 30.81 0.42
CA TRP A 12 -9.12 31.66 -0.65
C TRP A 12 -7.92 31.04 -1.38
N ARG A 13 -6.92 30.52 -0.66
CA ARG A 13 -5.82 29.76 -1.30
C ARG A 13 -6.31 28.54 -2.08
N ARG A 14 -7.43 27.94 -1.67
CA ARG A 14 -8.08 26.79 -2.34
C ARG A 14 -8.62 27.15 -3.74
N ARG A 15 -9.31 28.28 -3.90
CA ARG A 15 -9.78 28.76 -5.23
C ARG A 15 -8.65 29.14 -6.17
N LEU A 16 -7.47 29.43 -5.64
CA LEU A 16 -6.25 29.78 -6.35
C LEU A 16 -5.29 28.59 -6.53
N SER A 17 -5.70 27.37 -6.18
CA SER A 17 -4.91 26.15 -6.35
C SER A 17 -4.63 25.89 -7.84
N ARG A 18 -3.36 25.69 -8.20
CA ARG A 18 -2.95 25.42 -9.59
C ARG A 18 -3.66 24.20 -10.19
N SER A 19 -3.83 23.14 -9.40
CA SER A 19 -4.53 21.92 -9.84
C SER A 19 -6.02 22.15 -10.09
N GLU A 20 -6.69 22.99 -9.30
CA GLU A 20 -8.10 23.37 -9.54
C GLU A 20 -8.24 24.20 -10.82
N TRP A 21 -7.28 25.09 -11.04
CA TRP A 21 -7.24 25.94 -12.22
C TRP A 21 -6.98 25.09 -13.48
N ALA A 22 -6.06 24.11 -13.40
CA ALA A 22 -5.80 23.14 -14.46
C ALA A 22 -7.04 22.30 -14.80
N ILE A 23 -7.76 21.77 -13.80
CA ILE A 23 -9.00 21.00 -14.02
C ILE A 23 -10.02 21.82 -14.83
N ARG A 24 -10.26 23.07 -14.42
CA ARG A 24 -11.22 23.98 -15.09
C ARG A 24 -10.85 24.30 -16.53
N HIS A 25 -9.58 24.51 -16.83
CA HIS A 25 -9.14 24.97 -18.15
C HIS A 25 -8.73 23.82 -19.09
N LEU A 26 -8.45 22.63 -18.56
CA LEU A 26 -8.21 21.41 -19.33
C LEU A 26 -9.52 20.67 -19.66
N GLY A 27 -10.67 21.16 -19.19
CA GLY A 27 -11.98 20.54 -19.44
C GLY A 27 -12.16 19.18 -18.76
N LEU A 28 -11.42 18.92 -17.68
CA LEU A 28 -11.46 17.64 -16.97
C LEU A 28 -12.67 17.61 -16.03
N THR A 29 -13.43 16.51 -16.04
CA THR A 29 -14.61 16.36 -15.18
C THR A 29 -14.19 16.09 -13.74
N PRO A 30 -14.52 16.96 -12.78
CA PRO A 30 -14.33 16.69 -11.36
C PRO A 30 -15.43 15.77 -10.82
N SER A 31 -15.09 14.93 -9.85
CA SER A 31 -16.09 14.21 -9.05
C SER A 31 -16.66 15.16 -7.99
N GLU A 32 -17.90 15.60 -8.16
CA GLU A 32 -18.60 16.42 -7.16
C GLU A 32 -19.43 15.56 -6.20
N GLY A 33 -19.65 16.03 -4.96
CA GLY A 33 -20.44 15.31 -3.96
C GLY A 33 -19.75 14.12 -3.26
N THR A 34 -18.61 13.65 -3.77
CA THR A 34 -17.94 12.42 -3.30
C THR A 34 -16.90 12.65 -2.19
N SER A 35 -16.91 13.82 -1.54
CA SER A 35 -15.83 14.31 -0.65
C SER A 35 -15.44 13.39 0.52
N GLU A 36 -16.33 12.48 0.90
CA GLU A 36 -16.13 11.51 1.98
C GLU A 36 -16.02 10.08 1.51
N GLU A 37 -16.27 9.83 0.23
CA GLU A 37 -16.13 8.50 -0.31
C GLU A 37 -14.65 8.07 -0.23
N PRO A 38 -14.39 6.78 -0.02
CA PRO A 38 -13.03 6.29 0.00
C PRO A 38 -12.36 6.50 -1.36
N GLY A 39 -11.16 7.04 -1.32
CA GLY A 39 -10.25 7.07 -2.46
C GLY A 39 -9.02 6.22 -2.16
N LEU A 40 -8.38 5.72 -3.21
CA LEU A 40 -7.15 4.96 -3.08
C LEU A 40 -6.08 5.46 -4.05
N LEU A 41 -4.94 5.87 -3.50
CA LEU A 41 -3.75 6.21 -4.28
C LEU A 41 -2.73 5.09 -4.11
N LEU A 42 -2.55 4.30 -5.16
CA LEU A 42 -1.58 3.21 -5.25
C LEU A 42 -0.30 3.73 -5.92
N ILE A 43 0.82 3.64 -5.22
CA ILE A 43 2.12 4.05 -5.72
C ILE A 43 3.04 2.82 -5.76
N GLN A 44 3.40 2.40 -6.96
CA GLN A 44 4.36 1.34 -7.21
C GLN A 44 5.76 1.95 -7.43
N ILE A 45 6.78 1.37 -6.81
CA ILE A 45 8.19 1.59 -7.14
C ILE A 45 8.70 0.29 -7.77
N ASP A 46 8.90 0.32 -9.08
CA ASP A 46 9.24 -0.86 -9.88
C ASP A 46 10.62 -1.41 -9.49
N GLY A 47 10.74 -2.73 -9.38
CA GLY A 47 12.00 -3.45 -9.15
C GLY A 47 12.73 -3.21 -7.81
N PHE A 48 12.11 -2.53 -6.84
CA PHE A 48 12.77 -2.07 -5.62
C PHE A 48 12.62 -3.03 -4.42
N ALA A 49 13.55 -3.98 -4.31
CA ALA A 49 13.58 -4.99 -3.25
C ALA A 49 13.50 -4.40 -1.83
N ARG A 50 12.86 -5.13 -0.92
CA ARG A 50 12.73 -4.75 0.50
C ARG A 50 14.08 -4.49 1.17
N THR A 51 15.10 -5.30 0.89
CA THR A 51 16.43 -5.12 1.49
C THR A 51 17.09 -3.81 1.01
N GLN A 52 16.83 -3.41 -0.23
CA GLN A 52 17.31 -2.15 -0.80
C GLN A 52 16.58 -0.95 -0.19
N LEU A 53 15.27 -1.07 0.09
CA LEU A 53 14.54 -0.09 0.89
C LEU A 53 15.13 0.05 2.29
N GLU A 54 15.34 -1.06 3.01
CA GLU A 54 15.92 -1.06 4.35
C GLU A 54 17.30 -0.37 4.37
N ARG A 55 18.16 -0.65 3.39
CA ARG A 55 19.43 0.06 3.17
C ARG A 55 19.23 1.55 2.87
N ALA A 56 18.30 1.90 1.98
CA ALA A 56 18.02 3.29 1.62
C ALA A 56 17.51 4.10 2.83
N LEU A 57 16.69 3.50 3.69
CA LEU A 57 16.22 4.10 4.95
C LEU A 57 17.34 4.27 5.97
N ALA A 58 18.23 3.27 6.10
CA ALA A 58 19.40 3.35 6.97
C ALA A 58 20.35 4.49 6.55
N HIS A 59 20.55 4.66 5.23
CA HIS A 59 21.37 5.73 4.65
C HIS A 59 20.62 7.06 4.44
N ARG A 60 19.39 7.20 4.96
CA ARG A 60 18.56 8.42 4.86
C ARG A 60 18.30 8.90 3.42
N ARG A 61 18.27 7.99 2.45
CA ARG A 61 17.98 8.29 1.03
C ARG A 61 16.49 8.49 0.75
N MET A 62 15.62 7.96 1.62
CA MET A 62 14.15 8.11 1.54
C MET A 62 13.56 8.67 2.85
N PRO A 63 13.88 9.93 3.20
CA PRO A 63 13.49 10.52 4.48
C PRO A 63 11.98 10.73 4.64
N PHE A 64 11.20 10.83 3.55
CA PHE A 64 9.75 10.92 3.66
C PHE A 64 9.12 9.57 4.00
N LEU A 65 9.48 8.48 3.31
CA LEU A 65 9.02 7.14 3.68
C LEU A 65 9.41 6.79 5.11
N GLN A 66 10.64 7.12 5.54
CA GLN A 66 11.07 6.92 6.92
C GLN A 66 10.17 7.66 7.93
N ARG A 67 9.65 8.83 7.57
CA ARG A 67 8.71 9.59 8.40
C ARG A 67 7.33 8.94 8.45
N LEU A 68 6.83 8.42 7.32
CA LEU A 68 5.55 7.70 7.29
C LEU A 68 5.57 6.51 8.24
N ILE A 69 6.64 5.72 8.22
CA ILE A 69 6.81 4.57 9.10
C ILE A 69 6.89 5.02 10.57
N ARG A 70 7.77 5.98 10.88
CA ARG A 70 8.06 6.35 12.29
C ARG A 70 7.03 7.24 12.95
N ARG A 71 6.33 8.11 12.21
CA ARG A 71 5.41 9.12 12.76
C ARG A 71 3.96 8.88 12.40
N GLU A 72 3.70 8.43 11.17
CA GLU A 72 2.34 8.17 10.70
C GLU A 72 1.90 6.72 10.96
N GLY A 73 2.80 5.88 11.47
CA GLY A 73 2.52 4.49 11.86
C GLY A 73 2.33 3.53 10.69
N TYR A 74 2.88 3.85 9.52
CA TYR A 74 2.77 2.94 8.37
C TYR A 74 3.44 1.60 8.67
N GLU A 75 2.72 0.51 8.36
CA GLU A 75 3.19 -0.86 8.55
C GLU A 75 3.96 -1.32 7.32
N MET A 76 5.19 -1.81 7.53
CA MET A 76 6.00 -2.42 6.48
C MET A 76 5.81 -3.94 6.48
N ARG A 77 5.28 -4.47 5.38
CA ARG A 77 5.06 -5.91 5.16
C ARG A 77 5.88 -6.41 3.98
N THR A 78 6.16 -7.71 3.95
CA THR A 78 6.74 -8.36 2.76
C THR A 78 5.65 -8.50 1.70
N PHE A 79 5.95 -8.02 0.49
CA PHE A 79 5.11 -8.23 -0.68
C PHE A 79 5.76 -9.32 -1.54
N TYR A 80 5.05 -10.43 -1.74
CA TYR A 80 5.53 -11.55 -2.53
C TYR A 80 4.89 -11.50 -3.92
N PRO A 81 5.65 -11.28 -5.01
CA PRO A 81 5.11 -11.06 -6.36
C PRO A 81 4.42 -12.28 -6.98
N GLY A 82 4.76 -13.49 -6.51
CA GLY A 82 4.51 -14.72 -7.25
C GLY A 82 5.56 -14.99 -8.32
N ILE A 83 5.41 -16.12 -9.03
CA ILE A 83 6.27 -16.52 -10.15
C ILE A 83 5.48 -16.44 -11.47
N PRO A 84 5.99 -15.76 -12.52
CA PRO A 84 7.29 -15.08 -12.57
C PRO A 84 7.26 -13.74 -11.82
N SER A 85 8.37 -13.36 -11.21
CA SER A 85 8.53 -12.09 -10.47
C SER A 85 8.71 -10.90 -11.43
N THR A 86 7.67 -10.60 -12.20
CA THR A 86 7.67 -9.57 -13.24
C THR A 86 6.45 -8.66 -13.11
N THR A 87 6.62 -7.37 -13.41
CA THR A 87 5.54 -6.38 -13.45
C THR A 87 4.26 -6.85 -14.16
N PRO A 88 4.28 -7.45 -15.38
CA PRO A 88 3.06 -7.92 -16.03
C PRO A 88 2.35 -9.02 -15.24
N ALA A 89 3.07 -9.98 -14.66
CA ALA A 89 2.45 -11.03 -13.84
C ALA A 89 1.84 -10.46 -12.55
N VAL A 90 2.56 -9.55 -11.88
CA VAL A 90 2.04 -8.87 -10.67
C VAL A 90 0.82 -8.02 -10.99
N GLN A 91 0.83 -7.26 -12.09
CA GLN A 91 -0.30 -6.43 -12.50
C GLN A 91 -1.51 -7.26 -12.93
N ALA A 92 -1.32 -8.43 -13.55
CA ALA A 92 -2.43 -9.35 -13.83
C ALA A 92 -3.12 -9.82 -12.54
N GLU A 93 -2.33 -10.22 -11.54
CA GLU A 93 -2.87 -10.68 -10.25
C GLU A 93 -3.47 -9.51 -9.44
N LEU A 94 -2.82 -8.34 -9.43
CA LEU A 94 -3.30 -7.15 -8.71
C LEU A 94 -4.56 -6.52 -9.35
N PHE A 95 -4.60 -6.38 -10.67
CA PHE A 95 -5.71 -5.68 -11.34
C PHE A 95 -6.87 -6.63 -11.62
N TYR A 96 -6.58 -7.86 -12.04
CA TYR A 96 -7.59 -8.82 -12.51
C TYR A 96 -7.73 -10.06 -11.62
N GLY A 97 -6.81 -10.31 -10.69
CA GLY A 97 -6.85 -11.53 -9.87
C GLY A 97 -6.38 -12.78 -10.62
N VAL A 98 -5.65 -12.63 -11.73
CA VAL A 98 -5.18 -13.75 -12.55
C VAL A 98 -3.72 -14.07 -12.23
N HIS A 99 -3.50 -15.25 -11.67
CA HIS A 99 -2.17 -15.72 -11.24
C HIS A 99 -1.34 -16.17 -12.45
N SER A 100 -0.06 -15.79 -12.49
CA SER A 100 0.92 -16.18 -13.52
C SER A 100 0.35 -16.06 -14.94
N ALA A 101 -0.30 -14.93 -15.23
CA ALA A 101 -1.01 -14.72 -16.49
C ALA A 101 -0.08 -14.85 -17.70
N VAL A 102 1.15 -14.35 -17.57
CA VAL A 102 2.24 -14.50 -18.54
C VAL A 102 3.39 -15.28 -17.93
N PRO A 103 4.11 -16.10 -18.72
CA PRO A 103 5.20 -16.95 -18.22
C PRO A 103 6.52 -16.17 -18.04
N ALA A 104 6.69 -15.05 -18.74
CA ALA A 104 7.83 -14.16 -18.57
C ALA A 104 7.49 -12.83 -19.22
N PHE A 105 8.41 -11.87 -19.13
CA PHE A 105 8.29 -10.61 -19.86
C PHE A 105 8.50 -10.79 -21.38
N SER A 106 9.29 -11.80 -21.79
CA SER A 106 9.44 -12.25 -23.19
C SER A 106 9.12 -13.74 -23.27
N PHE A 107 8.21 -14.14 -24.15
CA PHE A 107 7.80 -15.54 -24.27
C PHE A 107 7.22 -15.88 -25.64
N PHE A 108 7.22 -17.16 -25.99
CA PHE A 108 6.65 -17.67 -27.23
C PHE A 108 5.19 -18.09 -27.01
N ASP A 109 4.28 -17.54 -27.81
CA ASP A 109 2.89 -17.96 -27.81
C ASP A 109 2.69 -19.08 -28.84
N ARG A 110 2.45 -20.30 -28.37
CA ARG A 110 2.25 -21.47 -29.24
C ARG A 110 1.01 -21.37 -30.12
N LYS A 111 -0.01 -20.61 -29.72
CA LYS A 111 -1.23 -20.40 -30.52
C LYS A 111 -0.98 -19.44 -31.68
N ARG A 112 -0.15 -18.42 -31.45
CA ARG A 112 0.21 -17.43 -32.48
C ARG A 112 1.40 -17.88 -33.34
N GLY A 113 2.27 -18.72 -32.80
CA GLY A 113 3.52 -19.10 -33.44
C GLY A 113 4.56 -17.97 -33.44
N GLU A 114 4.45 -17.02 -32.51
CA GLU A 114 5.25 -15.79 -32.49
C GLU A 114 5.89 -15.56 -31.12
N LEU A 115 7.09 -14.97 -31.12
CA LEU A 115 7.78 -14.50 -29.92
C LEU A 115 7.35 -13.07 -29.61
N GLY A 116 6.91 -12.83 -28.38
CA GLY A 116 6.40 -11.55 -27.93
C GLY A 116 7.10 -10.98 -26.72
N ARG A 117 6.97 -9.67 -26.51
CA ARG A 117 7.45 -8.97 -25.32
C ARG A 117 6.37 -8.07 -24.74
N MET A 118 6.36 -7.94 -23.42
CA MET A 118 5.30 -7.21 -22.72
C MET A 118 5.41 -5.68 -22.82
N TYR A 119 6.50 -5.13 -23.35
CA TYR A 119 6.54 -3.70 -23.72
C TYR A 119 5.87 -3.41 -25.08
N ASP A 120 5.60 -4.44 -25.90
CA ASP A 120 4.94 -4.28 -27.18
C ASP A 120 3.43 -4.11 -26.95
N SER A 121 2.85 -3.06 -27.54
CA SER A 121 1.48 -2.67 -27.21
C SER A 121 0.43 -3.71 -27.55
N GLU A 122 0.60 -4.42 -28.67
CA GLU A 122 -0.36 -5.47 -29.09
C GLU A 122 -0.29 -6.70 -28.18
N TRP A 123 0.90 -7.04 -27.68
CA TRP A 123 1.09 -8.11 -26.70
C TRP A 123 0.48 -7.76 -25.35
N ALA A 124 0.75 -6.55 -24.85
CA ALA A 124 0.18 -6.05 -23.61
C ALA A 124 -1.36 -6.00 -23.67
N LYS A 125 -1.96 -5.47 -24.74
CA LYS A 125 -3.42 -5.44 -24.95
C LYS A 125 -4.03 -6.83 -24.96
N SER A 126 -3.40 -7.77 -25.67
CA SER A 126 -3.90 -9.14 -25.76
C SER A 126 -3.89 -9.83 -24.40
N ALA A 127 -2.77 -9.74 -23.67
CA ALA A 127 -2.65 -10.35 -22.36
C ALA A 127 -3.64 -9.72 -21.36
N GLU A 128 -3.88 -8.41 -21.45
CA GLU A 128 -4.89 -7.72 -20.64
C GLU A 128 -6.30 -8.21 -20.95
N ALA A 129 -6.64 -8.41 -22.24
CA ALA A 129 -7.95 -8.92 -22.65
C ALA A 129 -8.18 -10.34 -22.10
N ASP A 130 -7.16 -11.21 -22.15
CA ASP A 130 -7.23 -12.56 -21.56
C ASP A 130 -7.41 -12.49 -20.04
N CYS A 131 -6.72 -11.56 -19.37
CA CYS A 131 -6.89 -11.34 -17.93
C CYS A 131 -8.30 -10.85 -17.58
N ALA A 132 -8.84 -9.90 -18.34
CA ALA A 132 -10.18 -9.37 -18.13
C ALA A 132 -11.27 -10.43 -18.38
N ALA A 133 -11.06 -11.32 -19.36
CA ALA A 133 -11.99 -12.42 -19.64
C ALA A 133 -12.09 -13.43 -18.49
N VAL A 134 -11.00 -13.64 -17.74
CA VAL A 134 -10.96 -14.59 -16.61
C VAL A 134 -11.30 -13.90 -15.28
N GLY A 135 -10.66 -12.75 -15.01
CA GLY A 135 -10.70 -12.03 -13.74
C GLY A 135 -11.84 -11.02 -13.59
N GLY A 136 -12.55 -10.74 -14.68
CA GLY A 136 -13.66 -9.80 -14.73
C GLY A 136 -13.20 -8.34 -14.67
N GLU A 137 -13.96 -7.52 -13.93
CA GLU A 137 -13.73 -6.07 -13.86
C GLU A 137 -12.37 -5.74 -13.20
N GLY A 138 -11.60 -4.90 -13.90
CA GLY A 138 -10.29 -4.45 -13.44
C GLY A 138 -10.37 -3.55 -12.20
N LEU A 139 -9.33 -3.61 -11.36
CA LEU A 139 -9.25 -2.82 -10.13
C LEU A 139 -9.35 -1.29 -10.38
N LEU A 140 -8.83 -0.81 -11.51
CA LEU A 140 -8.72 0.60 -11.84
C LEU A 140 -9.95 1.17 -12.56
N THR A 141 -11.05 0.42 -12.67
CA THR A 141 -12.29 0.93 -13.26
C THR A 141 -12.77 2.20 -12.56
N GLY A 142 -13.11 3.22 -13.36
CA GLY A 142 -13.48 4.57 -12.89
C GLY A 142 -12.31 5.42 -12.37
N GLY A 143 -11.08 4.88 -12.37
CA GLY A 143 -9.86 5.54 -11.93
C GLY A 143 -8.90 5.88 -13.08
N SER A 144 -7.62 6.07 -12.73
CA SER A 144 -6.54 6.30 -13.71
C SER A 144 -5.35 5.36 -13.53
N SER A 145 -4.68 5.08 -14.65
CA SER A 145 -3.55 4.16 -14.76
C SER A 145 -2.37 4.84 -15.44
N TRP A 146 -1.26 4.99 -14.72
CA TRP A 146 -0.07 5.65 -15.24
C TRP A 146 1.18 4.76 -15.21
N SER A 147 1.87 4.69 -16.37
CA SER A 147 3.16 3.99 -16.55
C SER A 147 3.12 2.48 -16.24
N ASN A 148 2.00 1.82 -16.54
CA ASN A 148 1.78 0.40 -16.28
C ASN A 148 1.92 -0.46 -17.54
N ILE A 149 1.95 -1.78 -17.40
CA ILE A 149 1.81 -2.65 -18.56
C ILE A 149 0.33 -2.69 -18.99
N TYR A 150 -0.57 -2.89 -18.02
CA TYR A 150 -2.01 -2.96 -18.22
C TYR A 150 -2.72 -1.67 -17.79
N THR A 151 -3.85 -1.38 -18.43
CA THR A 151 -4.75 -0.29 -18.02
C THR A 151 -5.47 -0.59 -16.70
N GLY A 152 -5.65 -1.87 -16.36
CA GLY A 152 -6.32 -2.29 -15.14
C GLY A 152 -7.83 -1.97 -15.13
N GLY A 153 -8.43 -1.73 -16.30
CA GLY A 153 -9.84 -1.34 -16.46
C GLY A 153 -10.09 0.17 -16.44
N ALA A 154 -9.04 1.01 -16.31
CA ALA A 154 -9.19 2.45 -16.44
C ALA A 154 -9.66 2.84 -17.86
N GLY A 155 -10.40 3.94 -17.98
CA GLY A 155 -10.86 4.43 -19.28
C GLY A 155 -9.69 4.76 -20.20
N GLN A 156 -9.88 4.68 -21.52
CA GLN A 156 -8.82 4.98 -22.51
C GLN A 156 -8.28 6.41 -22.36
N ASP A 157 -9.13 7.36 -21.96
CA ASP A 157 -8.71 8.75 -21.71
C ASP A 157 -7.95 8.95 -20.39
N GLU A 158 -7.97 7.96 -19.48
CA GLU A 158 -7.34 7.98 -18.15
C GLU A 158 -6.19 6.95 -18.03
N SER A 159 -5.87 6.28 -19.15
CA SER A 159 -4.76 5.33 -19.27
C SER A 159 -3.62 6.00 -20.02
N HIS A 160 -2.48 6.15 -19.35
CA HIS A 160 -1.40 6.98 -19.85
C HIS A 160 -0.05 6.30 -19.70
N PHE A 161 0.74 6.31 -20.78
CA PHE A 161 2.03 5.61 -20.85
C PHE A 161 1.92 4.14 -20.47
N CYS A 162 0.76 3.51 -20.70
CA CYS A 162 0.64 2.07 -20.52
C CYS A 162 1.06 1.36 -21.80
N ALA A 163 1.77 0.24 -21.68
CA ALA A 163 2.11 -0.57 -22.85
C ALA A 163 0.82 -0.93 -23.63
N ALA A 164 -0.25 -1.28 -22.92
CA ALA A 164 -1.55 -1.59 -23.51
C ALA A 164 -2.34 -0.39 -24.10
N SER A 165 -1.99 0.87 -23.79
CA SER A 165 -2.82 2.05 -24.12
C SER A 165 -2.14 3.13 -24.98
N ILE A 166 -1.31 2.72 -25.95
CA ILE A 166 -0.84 3.52 -27.11
C ILE A 166 0.43 4.38 -26.88
N GLY A 167 1.30 4.39 -27.90
CA GLY A 167 2.55 5.16 -28.01
C GLY A 167 2.42 6.60 -28.53
N PHE A 168 3.54 7.33 -28.53
CA PHE A 168 3.65 8.78 -28.79
C PHE A 168 2.89 9.35 -30.01
N GLY A 169 2.57 8.54 -31.04
CA GLY A 169 1.95 8.98 -32.29
C GLY A 169 0.49 9.46 -32.19
N ASP A 170 -0.34 8.83 -31.36
CA ASP A 170 -1.77 9.19 -31.26
C ASP A 170 -2.04 10.38 -30.33
N MET A 171 -1.04 10.77 -29.53
CA MET A 171 -1.05 12.00 -28.74
C MET A 171 -1.01 13.26 -29.64
N TRP A 172 -0.46 13.13 -30.85
CA TRP A 172 -0.40 14.20 -31.86
C TRP A 172 -1.74 14.43 -32.57
N ARG A 173 -2.56 13.37 -32.73
CA ARG A 173 -3.85 13.40 -33.47
C ARG A 173 -5.06 13.81 -32.62
N THR A 174 -4.97 13.73 -31.29
CA THR A 174 -6.11 13.93 -30.37
C THR A 174 -6.21 15.34 -29.77
N GLY A 175 -5.43 16.32 -30.24
CA GLY A 175 -5.44 17.68 -29.69
C GLY A 175 -4.80 17.84 -28.30
N LYS A 176 -4.22 16.77 -27.74
CA LYS A 176 -3.57 16.73 -26.42
C LYS A 176 -2.32 17.63 -26.31
N ILE A 177 -1.71 18.05 -27.41
CA ILE A 177 -0.56 19.00 -27.42
C ILE A 177 -0.96 20.39 -26.91
N ARG A 178 -2.17 20.88 -27.26
CA ARG A 178 -2.69 22.13 -26.70
C ARG A 178 -2.77 22.05 -25.18
N ASN A 179 -3.21 20.90 -24.67
CA ASN A 179 -3.30 20.63 -23.23
C ASN A 179 -1.92 20.52 -22.58
N ILE A 180 -0.90 19.99 -23.25
CA ILE A 180 0.50 20.00 -22.79
C ILE A 180 1.04 21.44 -22.71
N PHE A 181 0.78 22.27 -23.71
CA PHE A 181 1.24 23.67 -23.72
C PHE A 181 0.56 24.49 -22.61
N LEU A 182 -0.77 24.36 -22.47
CA LEU A 182 -1.54 24.93 -21.36
C LEU A 182 -1.02 24.41 -20.00
N PHE A 183 -0.76 23.11 -19.88
CA PHE A 183 -0.18 22.51 -18.69
C PHE A 183 1.18 23.12 -18.33
N ILE A 184 2.08 23.31 -19.29
CA ILE A 184 3.38 23.97 -19.08
C ILE A 184 3.17 25.41 -18.57
N ILE A 185 2.23 26.15 -19.15
CA ILE A 185 1.91 27.53 -18.74
C ILE A 185 1.41 27.57 -17.28
N PHE A 186 0.45 26.72 -16.90
CA PHE A 186 -0.10 26.73 -15.52
C PHE A 186 0.83 26.14 -14.47
N HIS A 187 1.80 25.37 -14.92
CA HIS A 187 2.83 24.78 -14.10
C HIS A 187 4.20 25.40 -14.37
N LEU A 188 4.29 26.65 -14.84
CA LEU A 188 5.55 27.28 -15.28
C LEU A 188 6.71 27.17 -14.26
N PRO A 189 6.53 27.37 -12.93
CA PRO A 189 7.61 27.13 -11.98
C PRO A 189 8.05 25.67 -11.89
N SER A 190 7.10 24.73 -12.07
CA SER A 190 7.41 23.31 -12.15
C SER A 190 8.13 23.01 -13.47
N ALA A 191 7.72 23.61 -14.59
CA ALA A 191 8.39 23.47 -15.88
C ALA A 191 9.83 24.01 -15.84
N ILE A 192 10.06 25.17 -15.25
CA ILE A 192 11.41 25.73 -15.03
C ILE A 192 12.24 24.80 -14.15
N ARG A 193 11.67 24.29 -13.05
CA ARG A 193 12.34 23.32 -12.18
C ARG A 193 12.68 22.03 -12.91
N ILE A 194 11.76 21.51 -13.72
CA ILE A 194 11.98 20.30 -14.53
C ILE A 194 13.10 20.57 -15.53
N ALA A 195 13.06 21.69 -16.26
CA ALA A 195 14.12 22.08 -17.19
C ALA A 195 15.49 22.18 -16.49
N TRP A 196 15.55 22.80 -15.31
CA TRP A 196 16.78 22.84 -14.51
C TRP A 196 17.25 21.46 -14.07
N LEU A 197 16.34 20.62 -13.56
CA LEU A 197 16.68 19.24 -13.16
C LEU A 197 17.15 18.41 -14.35
N LEU A 198 16.55 18.58 -15.53
CA LEU A 198 16.98 17.91 -16.76
C LEU A 198 18.39 18.35 -17.16
N ILE A 199 18.72 19.64 -17.06
CA ILE A 199 20.09 20.15 -17.33
C ILE A 199 21.10 19.56 -16.35
N VAL A 200 20.79 19.56 -15.05
CA VAL A 200 21.68 19.00 -14.02
C VAL A 200 21.87 17.50 -14.24
N GLU A 201 20.79 16.76 -14.47
CA GLU A 201 20.86 15.31 -14.67
C GLU A 201 21.60 14.97 -15.97
N PHE A 202 21.40 15.75 -17.04
CA PHE A 202 22.15 15.62 -18.28
C PHE A 202 23.66 15.83 -18.05
N ALA A 203 24.06 16.85 -17.30
CA ALA A 203 25.47 17.08 -16.98
C ALA A 203 26.10 15.92 -16.18
N VAL A 204 25.39 15.40 -15.17
CA VAL A 204 25.84 14.23 -14.40
C VAL A 204 25.90 12.98 -15.28
N ALA A 205 24.91 12.79 -16.17
CA ALA A 205 24.86 11.67 -17.08
C ALA A 205 26.00 11.69 -18.10
N VAL A 206 26.33 12.86 -18.67
CA VAL A 206 27.48 13.03 -19.57
C VAL A 206 28.79 12.68 -18.85
N TRP A 207 28.95 13.13 -17.61
CA TRP A 207 30.13 12.80 -16.80
C TRP A 207 30.26 11.29 -16.51
N ASP A 208 29.15 10.64 -16.15
CA ASP A 208 29.14 9.19 -15.89
C ASP A 208 29.36 8.38 -17.17
N ALA A 209 28.82 8.83 -18.31
CA ALA A 209 29.05 8.22 -19.62
C ALA A 209 30.53 8.36 -20.05
N ALA A 210 31.12 9.55 -19.88
CA ALA A 210 32.54 9.79 -20.16
C ALA A 210 33.43 8.87 -19.31
N LYS A 211 33.15 8.74 -18.01
CA LYS A 211 33.84 7.76 -17.16
C LYS A 211 33.64 6.33 -17.66
N GLY A 212 32.42 5.94 -18.02
CA GLY A 212 32.13 4.60 -18.56
C GLY A 212 32.95 4.27 -19.80
N ILE A 213 33.03 5.22 -20.73
CA ILE A 213 33.80 5.10 -21.98
C ILE A 213 35.31 4.98 -21.67
N VAL A 214 35.84 5.79 -20.75
CA VAL A 214 37.24 5.69 -20.31
C VAL A 214 37.58 4.33 -19.70
N HIS A 215 36.60 3.66 -19.06
CA HIS A 215 36.77 2.31 -18.50
C HIS A 215 36.43 1.19 -19.51
N GLY A 216 36.44 1.49 -20.83
CA GLY A 216 36.31 0.49 -21.89
C GLY A 216 34.89 0.04 -22.21
N ARG A 217 33.85 0.77 -21.77
CA ARG A 217 32.45 0.44 -22.09
C ARG A 217 32.02 0.95 -23.46
N LYS A 218 31.05 0.28 -24.08
CA LYS A 218 30.54 0.63 -25.42
C LYS A 218 29.84 1.99 -25.42
N VAL A 219 30.30 2.89 -26.30
CA VAL A 219 29.79 4.27 -26.43
C VAL A 219 28.28 4.33 -26.67
N GLY A 220 27.75 3.50 -27.58
CA GLY A 220 26.33 3.47 -27.90
C GLY A 220 25.43 3.14 -26.69
N LEU A 221 25.86 2.20 -25.85
CA LEU A 221 25.13 1.81 -24.65
C LEU A 221 25.08 2.97 -23.62
N GLU A 222 26.20 3.65 -23.40
CA GLU A 222 26.27 4.79 -22.47
C GLU A 222 25.42 5.99 -22.95
N LEU A 223 25.31 6.20 -24.28
CA LEU A 223 24.41 7.23 -24.85
C LEU A 223 22.92 6.90 -24.64
N THR A 224 22.53 5.64 -24.81
CA THR A 224 21.15 5.20 -24.54
C THR A 224 20.81 5.33 -23.05
N LEU A 225 21.72 4.92 -22.16
CA LEU A 225 21.56 5.07 -20.71
C LEU A 225 21.43 6.55 -20.30
N LEU A 226 22.17 7.44 -20.96
CA LEU A 226 22.08 8.88 -20.75
C LEU A 226 20.68 9.41 -21.12
N ALA A 227 20.19 9.08 -22.32
CA ALA A 227 18.87 9.54 -22.78
C ALA A 227 17.75 9.03 -21.86
N SER A 228 17.85 7.76 -21.47
CA SER A 228 16.86 7.12 -20.62
C SER A 228 16.86 7.67 -19.19
N ARG A 229 18.04 7.90 -18.60
CA ARG A 229 18.18 8.56 -17.29
C ARG A 229 17.52 9.93 -17.22
N VAL A 230 17.66 10.74 -18.26
CA VAL A 230 17.09 12.09 -18.31
C VAL A 230 15.57 12.01 -18.53
N PHE A 231 15.11 11.18 -19.47
CA PHE A 231 13.70 11.07 -19.80
C PHE A 231 12.90 10.30 -18.73
N ILE A 232 13.30 9.09 -18.38
CA ILE A 232 12.61 8.23 -17.42
C ILE A 232 12.89 8.70 -15.99
N GLY A 233 14.16 8.90 -15.64
CA GLY A 233 14.59 9.22 -14.28
C GLY A 233 14.08 10.57 -13.77
N VAL A 234 13.92 11.57 -14.65
CA VAL A 234 13.43 12.92 -14.29
C VAL A 234 12.11 13.26 -14.99
N GLY A 235 12.06 13.19 -16.32
CA GLY A 235 10.88 13.62 -17.10
C GLY A 235 9.60 12.87 -16.71
N LEU A 236 9.59 11.55 -16.87
CA LEU A 236 8.44 10.70 -16.57
C LEU A 236 8.07 10.77 -15.08
N ARG A 237 9.04 10.71 -14.17
CA ARG A 237 8.80 10.84 -12.72
C ARG A 237 8.05 12.12 -12.36
N GLU A 238 8.46 13.26 -12.91
CA GLU A 238 7.84 14.56 -12.62
C GLU A 238 6.47 14.67 -13.26
N LEU A 239 6.28 14.09 -14.45
CA LEU A 239 4.99 13.99 -15.11
C LEU A 239 4.01 13.15 -14.25
N LEU A 240 4.40 11.96 -13.83
CA LEU A 240 3.62 11.09 -12.94
C LEU A 240 3.21 11.79 -11.65
N MET A 241 4.15 12.53 -11.04
CA MET A 241 3.85 13.31 -9.85
C MET A 241 2.76 14.35 -10.12
N ILE A 242 2.89 15.17 -11.17
CA ILE A 242 1.93 16.25 -11.43
C ILE A 242 0.58 15.67 -11.85
N SER A 243 0.57 14.67 -12.73
CA SER A 243 -0.65 14.00 -13.19
C SER A 243 -1.40 13.34 -12.04
N GLY A 244 -0.71 12.58 -11.20
CA GLY A 244 -1.30 11.98 -10.00
C GLY A 244 -1.89 13.02 -9.05
N GLN A 245 -1.24 14.19 -8.90
CA GLN A 245 -1.82 15.28 -8.11
C GLN A 245 -3.11 15.84 -8.73
N ILE A 246 -3.19 15.92 -10.07
CA ILE A 246 -4.40 16.37 -10.77
C ILE A 246 -5.52 15.36 -10.56
N ASP A 247 -5.29 14.07 -10.79
CA ASP A 247 -6.31 13.01 -10.65
C ASP A 247 -6.83 12.87 -9.23
N VAL A 248 -5.92 12.93 -8.26
CA VAL A 248 -6.27 12.98 -6.84
C VAL A 248 -7.11 14.22 -6.53
N THR A 249 -6.77 15.37 -7.11
CA THR A 249 -7.56 16.61 -6.94
C THR A 249 -8.92 16.50 -7.63
N ARG A 250 -9.02 15.83 -8.78
CA ARG A 250 -10.28 15.54 -9.51
C ARG A 250 -11.20 14.62 -8.71
N GLY A 251 -10.66 13.81 -7.81
CA GLY A 251 -11.45 12.94 -6.93
C GLY A 251 -11.74 11.57 -7.52
N LEU A 252 -10.90 11.07 -8.42
CA LEU A 252 -11.04 9.72 -8.97
C LEU A 252 -11.03 8.66 -7.84
N PRO A 253 -11.89 7.63 -7.87
CA PRO A 253 -11.93 6.57 -6.85
C PRO A 253 -10.58 5.92 -6.59
N ILE A 254 -9.81 5.67 -7.64
CA ILE A 254 -8.51 5.01 -7.56
C ILE A 254 -7.52 5.63 -8.56
N VAL A 255 -6.27 5.80 -8.14
CA VAL A 255 -5.18 6.31 -8.98
C VAL A 255 -3.98 5.40 -8.79
N HIS A 256 -3.49 4.77 -9.87
CA HIS A 256 -2.29 3.93 -9.85
C HIS A 256 -1.14 4.59 -10.61
N LEU A 257 0.01 4.75 -9.93
CA LEU A 257 1.22 5.35 -10.49
C LEU A 257 2.40 4.38 -10.32
N ASN A 258 3.02 3.98 -11.43
CA ASN A 258 4.24 3.17 -11.40
C ASN A 258 5.51 3.99 -11.69
N PHE A 259 6.43 4.05 -10.73
CA PHE A 259 7.72 4.70 -10.88
C PHE A 259 8.79 3.71 -11.35
N VAL A 260 8.99 3.63 -12.66
CA VAL A 260 9.94 2.72 -13.34
C VAL A 260 11.42 3.14 -13.26
N GLY A 261 11.69 4.37 -12.78
CA GLY A 261 13.04 4.95 -12.84
C GLY A 261 14.08 4.35 -11.89
N TYR A 262 13.71 3.47 -10.96
CA TYR A 262 14.68 2.69 -10.19
C TYR A 262 15.06 1.41 -10.94
N ASP A 263 14.05 0.65 -11.38
CA ASP A 263 14.18 -0.61 -12.11
C ASP A 263 15.10 -0.52 -13.32
N GLU A 264 14.86 0.47 -14.19
CA GLU A 264 15.63 0.69 -15.40
C GLU A 264 17.14 0.95 -15.12
N GLN A 265 17.42 1.67 -14.04
CA GLN A 265 18.78 2.01 -13.61
C GLN A 265 19.45 0.83 -12.89
N ALA A 266 18.66 0.00 -12.21
CA ALA A 266 19.10 -1.23 -11.55
C ALA A 266 19.47 -2.31 -12.58
N HIS A 267 18.72 -2.46 -13.69
CA HIS A 267 19.11 -3.34 -14.80
C HIS A 267 20.48 -2.95 -15.38
N ALA A 268 20.71 -1.65 -15.56
CA ALA A 268 21.92 -1.13 -16.19
C ALA A 268 23.19 -1.20 -15.32
N ARG A 269 23.07 -1.00 -13.99
CA ARG A 269 24.23 -0.84 -13.09
C ARG A 269 24.19 -1.70 -11.83
N GLY A 270 23.13 -2.47 -11.64
CA GLY A 270 22.86 -3.28 -10.47
C GLY A 270 22.01 -2.55 -9.41
N PRO A 271 21.21 -3.29 -8.61
CA PRO A 271 20.23 -2.74 -7.67
C PRO A 271 20.85 -1.96 -6.50
N GLY A 272 22.04 -2.37 -6.04
CA GLY A 272 22.78 -1.70 -4.97
C GLY A 272 23.63 -0.50 -5.42
N SER A 273 23.64 -0.18 -6.71
CA SER A 273 24.55 0.84 -7.25
C SER A 273 24.22 2.23 -6.72
N ARG A 274 25.25 3.08 -6.60
CA ARG A 274 25.07 4.52 -6.27
C ARG A 274 24.12 5.21 -7.23
N PHE A 275 24.10 4.74 -8.47
CA PHE A 275 23.31 5.25 -9.57
C PHE A 275 21.82 4.91 -9.41
N ALA A 276 21.46 3.64 -9.20
CA ALA A 276 20.09 3.24 -8.89
C ALA A 276 19.56 3.92 -7.63
N HIS A 277 20.39 4.05 -6.58
CA HIS A 277 19.98 4.70 -5.34
C HIS A 277 19.91 6.24 -5.40
N TRP A 278 20.48 6.86 -6.43
CA TRP A 278 20.37 8.31 -6.62
C TRP A 278 18.92 8.70 -6.96
N SER A 279 18.25 7.91 -7.81
CA SER A 279 16.87 8.17 -8.25
C SER A 279 15.85 8.14 -7.10
N LEU A 280 16.14 7.38 -6.03
CA LEU A 280 15.29 7.25 -4.83
C LEU A 280 14.99 8.58 -4.14
N HIS A 281 15.90 9.56 -4.17
CA HIS A 281 15.62 10.90 -3.61
C HIS A 281 14.54 11.63 -4.39
N GLY A 282 14.54 11.48 -5.72
CA GLY A 282 13.52 12.04 -6.60
C GLY A 282 12.18 11.36 -6.37
N ILE A 283 12.18 10.03 -6.26
CA ILE A 283 10.98 9.22 -5.99
C ILE A 283 10.38 9.57 -4.62
N ASP A 284 11.18 9.58 -3.54
CA ASP A 284 10.72 9.95 -2.19
C ASP A 284 10.10 11.36 -2.15
N ARG A 285 10.68 12.31 -2.90
CA ARG A 285 10.12 13.66 -3.07
C ARG A 285 8.79 13.62 -3.82
N ALA A 286 8.68 12.90 -4.94
CA ALA A 286 7.44 12.77 -5.71
C ALA A 286 6.32 12.18 -4.83
N ILE A 287 6.61 11.10 -4.10
CA ILE A 287 5.68 10.46 -3.15
C ILE A 287 5.23 11.45 -2.08
N LYS A 288 6.14 12.25 -1.51
CA LYS A 288 5.78 13.32 -0.56
C LYS A 288 4.78 14.32 -1.14
N HIS A 289 4.92 14.69 -2.41
CA HIS A 289 4.01 15.62 -3.09
C HIS A 289 2.65 14.98 -3.38
N LEU A 290 2.63 13.71 -3.75
CA LEU A 290 1.43 12.92 -3.99
C LEU A 290 0.63 12.68 -2.70
N VAL A 291 1.27 12.21 -1.62
CA VAL A 291 0.63 12.03 -0.30
C VAL A 291 0.05 13.34 0.21
N ARG A 292 0.76 14.46 0.04
CA ARG A 292 0.24 15.79 0.40
C ARG A 292 -0.97 16.18 -0.43
N ALA A 293 -1.03 15.81 -1.70
CA ALA A 293 -2.19 16.09 -2.55
C ALA A 293 -3.37 15.20 -2.15
N ALA A 294 -3.15 13.91 -1.90
CA ALA A 294 -4.15 12.96 -1.38
C ALA A 294 -4.79 13.49 -0.10
N HIS A 295 -3.96 13.89 0.85
CA HIS A 295 -4.38 14.51 2.10
C HIS A 295 -5.11 15.85 1.93
N ARG A 296 -4.89 16.58 0.84
CA ARG A 296 -5.52 17.88 0.59
C ARG A 296 -6.74 17.80 -0.33
N SER A 297 -6.97 16.68 -1.00
CA SER A 297 -8.07 16.54 -1.97
C SER A 297 -9.41 16.82 -1.31
N ASN A 298 -10.22 17.73 -1.86
CA ASN A 298 -11.57 18.07 -1.36
C ASN A 298 -12.68 17.19 -1.92
N ARG A 299 -12.34 16.33 -2.88
CA ARG A 299 -13.33 15.56 -3.62
C ARG A 299 -13.40 14.11 -3.20
N ARG A 300 -12.40 13.60 -2.49
CA ARG A 300 -12.40 12.22 -2.00
C ARG A 300 -11.41 12.03 -0.85
N ASP A 301 -11.62 11.01 -0.04
CA ASP A 301 -10.79 10.73 1.13
C ASP A 301 -9.80 9.59 0.86
N TYR A 302 -8.60 9.97 0.40
CA TYR A 302 -7.61 9.00 -0.09
C TYR A 302 -6.84 8.31 1.04
N ALA A 303 -6.80 6.98 0.98
CA ALA A 303 -5.70 6.20 1.54
C ALA A 303 -4.54 6.17 0.53
N VAL A 304 -3.30 6.15 1.02
CA VAL A 304 -2.11 6.07 0.17
C VAL A 304 -1.34 4.80 0.48
N TRP A 305 -1.22 3.92 -0.49
CA TRP A 305 -0.51 2.65 -0.37
C TRP A 305 0.72 2.71 -1.26
N ILE A 306 1.88 2.38 -0.70
CA ILE A 306 3.16 2.42 -1.41
C ILE A 306 3.73 1.02 -1.41
N PHE A 307 4.07 0.48 -2.57
CA PHE A 307 4.60 -0.87 -2.67
C PHE A 307 5.67 -0.99 -3.73
N SER A 308 6.42 -2.08 -3.68
CA SER A 308 7.23 -2.55 -4.79
C SER A 308 6.70 -3.91 -5.20
N ASP A 309 6.45 -4.08 -6.49
CA ASP A 309 5.90 -5.28 -7.08
C ASP A 309 6.87 -6.45 -6.97
N HIS A 310 8.14 -6.25 -7.31
CA HIS A 310 9.22 -7.22 -7.13
C HIS A 310 10.55 -6.52 -6.80
N GLY A 311 11.58 -7.29 -6.46
CA GLY A 311 12.95 -6.78 -6.41
C GLY A 311 13.77 -7.16 -7.63
N GLN A 312 15.08 -6.88 -7.57
CA GLN A 312 16.06 -7.36 -8.54
C GLN A 312 17.24 -8.00 -7.82
N GLU A 313 17.72 -9.13 -8.34
CA GLU A 313 19.01 -9.69 -7.96
C GLU A 313 20.16 -8.92 -8.58
N HIS A 314 21.32 -8.93 -7.94
CA HIS A 314 22.55 -8.50 -8.59
C HIS A 314 23.09 -9.62 -9.47
N THR A 315 23.20 -9.38 -10.78
CA THR A 315 23.50 -10.42 -11.76
C THR A 315 24.80 -10.25 -12.52
N ARG A 316 25.32 -11.39 -13.00
CA ARG A 316 26.35 -11.45 -14.05
C ARG A 316 25.70 -11.76 -15.41
N PRO A 317 26.02 -11.00 -16.48
CA PRO A 317 25.56 -11.33 -17.81
C PRO A 317 26.16 -12.64 -18.33
N TYR A 318 25.32 -13.63 -18.61
CA TYR A 318 25.71 -14.91 -19.21
C TYR A 318 26.35 -14.79 -20.59
N PRO A 319 25.92 -13.87 -21.49
CA PRO A 319 26.57 -13.68 -22.79
C PRO A 319 28.05 -13.25 -22.72
N LEU A 320 28.56 -12.84 -21.55
CA LEU A 320 29.98 -12.57 -21.35
C LEU A 320 30.81 -13.84 -21.20
N VAL A 321 30.20 -14.94 -20.76
CA VAL A 321 30.86 -16.24 -20.56
C VAL A 321 30.60 -17.18 -21.73
N TYR A 322 29.38 -17.16 -22.28
CA TYR A 322 29.05 -17.91 -23.48
C TYR A 322 28.59 -16.96 -24.60
N PRO A 323 29.48 -16.60 -25.55
CA PRO A 323 29.14 -15.74 -26.68
C PRO A 323 27.93 -16.30 -27.46
N GLY A 324 26.91 -15.47 -27.69
CA GLY A 324 25.63 -15.90 -28.28
C GLY A 324 24.55 -16.27 -27.26
N GLY A 325 24.86 -16.22 -25.96
CA GLY A 325 23.88 -16.33 -24.87
C GLY A 325 23.26 -17.73 -24.75
N LEU A 326 22.07 -17.79 -24.14
CA LEU A 326 21.39 -19.06 -23.88
C LEU A 326 21.00 -19.76 -25.19
N THR A 327 20.60 -19.01 -26.22
CA THR A 327 20.28 -19.57 -27.55
C THR A 327 21.43 -20.39 -28.12
N ALA A 328 22.65 -19.85 -28.13
CA ALA A 328 23.81 -20.55 -28.67
C ALA A 328 24.20 -21.77 -27.81
N ALA A 329 24.05 -21.68 -26.49
CA ALA A 329 24.31 -22.79 -25.58
C ALA A 329 23.34 -23.95 -25.82
N VAL A 330 22.04 -23.67 -26.00
CA VAL A 330 21.03 -24.69 -26.30
C VAL A 330 21.24 -25.31 -27.67
N SER A 331 21.54 -24.52 -28.72
CA SER A 331 21.85 -25.06 -30.05
C SER A 331 23.03 -26.01 -30.01
N SER A 332 24.14 -25.60 -29.39
CA SER A 332 25.34 -26.44 -29.26
C SER A 332 25.07 -27.70 -28.43
N CYS A 333 24.25 -27.58 -27.38
CA CYS A 333 23.83 -28.72 -26.55
C CYS A 333 23.02 -29.76 -27.37
N LEU A 334 22.15 -29.31 -28.27
CA LEU A 334 21.37 -30.19 -29.15
C LEU A 334 22.21 -30.89 -30.21
N GLU A 335 23.20 -30.20 -30.78
CA GLU A 335 24.15 -30.81 -31.72
C GLU A 335 24.94 -31.94 -31.03
N LEU A 336 25.49 -31.67 -29.84
CA LEU A 336 26.19 -32.67 -29.04
C LEU A 336 25.26 -33.82 -28.61
N ALA A 337 23.99 -33.54 -28.29
CA ALA A 337 23.02 -34.58 -27.91
C ALA A 337 22.77 -35.56 -29.06
N ARG A 338 22.62 -35.06 -30.29
CA ARG A 338 22.40 -35.88 -31.48
C ARG A 338 23.59 -36.79 -31.79
N GLU A 339 24.81 -36.32 -31.47
CA GLU A 339 26.03 -37.07 -31.71
C GLU A 339 26.34 -38.10 -30.60
N GLN A 340 26.05 -37.76 -29.34
CA GLN A 340 26.65 -38.46 -28.20
C GLN A 340 25.64 -39.16 -27.27
N ASP A 341 24.35 -38.82 -27.30
CA ASP A 341 23.39 -39.36 -26.35
C ASP A 341 22.70 -40.66 -26.84
N PRO A 342 22.70 -41.73 -26.00
CA PRO A 342 21.94 -42.96 -26.24
C PRO A 342 20.43 -42.72 -26.45
N ALA A 343 19.89 -41.63 -25.88
CA ALA A 343 18.49 -41.26 -25.99
C ALA A 343 18.09 -40.79 -27.41
N TRP A 344 19.05 -40.32 -28.22
CA TRP A 344 18.82 -39.90 -29.62
C TRP A 344 19.13 -41.01 -30.63
N THR A 345 19.85 -42.05 -30.23
CA THR A 345 20.14 -43.22 -31.07
C THR A 345 19.02 -44.26 -31.09
N LYS A 346 18.06 -44.20 -30.15
CA LYS A 346 16.80 -44.97 -30.24
C LYS A 346 15.86 -44.33 -31.26
N ARG A 347 15.75 -44.93 -32.45
CA ARG A 347 14.81 -44.51 -33.52
C ARG A 347 13.38 -44.39 -33.00
N ILE A 348 12.76 -43.23 -33.20
CA ILE A 348 11.30 -43.05 -33.13
C ILE A 348 10.73 -43.58 -34.47
N PRO A 349 9.67 -44.42 -34.48
CA PRO A 349 9.03 -44.86 -35.72
C PRO A 349 8.46 -43.66 -36.48
N GLU A 350 8.72 -43.59 -37.79
CA GLU A 350 8.20 -42.55 -38.68
C GLU A 350 6.67 -42.47 -38.59
N ARG A 351 6.17 -41.32 -38.14
CA ARG A 351 4.82 -40.87 -38.48
C ARG A 351 4.83 -39.39 -38.85
N THR A 352 4.30 -39.17 -40.04
CA THR A 352 4.25 -37.96 -40.85
C THR A 352 3.77 -36.73 -40.09
N VAL A 353 4.58 -35.67 -40.05
CA VAL A 353 4.16 -34.33 -39.64
C VAL A 353 4.06 -33.46 -40.90
N ARG A 354 2.83 -33.15 -41.30
CA ARG A 354 2.53 -32.07 -42.23
C ARG A 354 1.69 -31.05 -41.46
N GLY A 355 2.21 -29.84 -41.32
CA GLY A 355 1.39 -28.69 -40.93
C GLY A 355 2.09 -27.68 -40.04
N LEU A 356 2.97 -26.85 -40.60
CA LEU A 356 3.20 -25.49 -40.09
C LEU A 356 3.94 -24.62 -41.13
N VAL A 357 3.36 -24.47 -42.31
CA VAL A 357 3.61 -23.31 -43.18
C VAL A 357 2.26 -22.82 -43.68
N GLY A 358 1.67 -21.88 -42.94
CA GLY A 358 0.58 -21.06 -43.45
C GLY A 358 1.14 -20.12 -44.51
N SER A 359 1.01 -20.50 -45.78
CA SER A 359 1.32 -19.64 -46.92
C SER A 359 0.37 -18.44 -46.95
N ARG A 360 0.79 -17.30 -46.39
CA ARG A 360 0.41 -15.93 -46.80
C ARG A 360 1.20 -14.88 -46.01
N ALA A 361 2.37 -14.52 -46.51
CA ALA A 361 3.06 -13.30 -46.11
C ALA A 361 2.27 -12.09 -46.63
N ARG A 362 1.86 -11.18 -45.73
CA ARG A 362 1.51 -9.80 -46.08
C ARG A 362 2.69 -8.92 -45.69
N PRO A 363 3.10 -7.95 -46.53
CA PRO A 363 4.25 -7.12 -46.22
C PRO A 363 3.85 -6.06 -45.20
N VAL A 364 4.45 -6.10 -44.01
CA VAL A 364 4.47 -4.98 -43.06
C VAL A 364 5.92 -4.58 -42.82
N SER A 365 6.18 -3.29 -42.91
CA SER A 365 7.50 -2.69 -42.89
C SER A 365 8.01 -2.49 -41.47
N LYS A 366 9.00 -3.29 -41.05
CA LYS A 366 10.17 -2.93 -40.21
C LYS A 366 11.10 -4.15 -40.05
N PRO A 367 12.39 -4.05 -40.40
CA PRO A 367 13.29 -5.21 -40.36
C PRO A 367 13.97 -5.35 -38.97
N ASN A 368 14.03 -6.58 -38.43
CA ASN A 368 15.23 -7.21 -37.83
C ASN A 368 14.98 -8.35 -36.82
N LEU A 369 13.79 -8.51 -36.22
CA LEU A 369 13.55 -9.56 -35.21
C LEU A 369 12.84 -10.80 -35.78
N GLU A 370 11.75 -10.62 -36.54
CA GLU A 370 11.00 -11.72 -37.15
C GLU A 370 11.83 -12.50 -38.19
N GLN A 371 12.69 -11.81 -38.96
CA GLN A 371 13.60 -12.47 -39.90
C GLN A 371 14.71 -13.27 -39.19
N ALA A 372 15.17 -12.82 -38.03
CA ALA A 372 16.15 -13.54 -37.22
C ALA A 372 15.52 -14.78 -36.55
N ILE A 373 14.27 -14.66 -36.07
CA ILE A 373 13.51 -15.78 -35.48
C ILE A 373 13.12 -16.79 -36.54
N ALA A 374 12.60 -16.35 -37.69
CA ALA A 374 12.31 -17.23 -38.83
C ALA A 374 13.58 -17.94 -39.33
N GLY A 375 14.73 -17.24 -39.34
CA GLY A 375 16.03 -17.85 -39.64
C GLY A 375 16.50 -18.85 -38.58
N THR A 376 16.24 -18.60 -37.29
CA THR A 376 16.67 -19.49 -36.18
C THR A 376 15.79 -20.74 -36.07
N VAL A 377 14.47 -20.58 -36.23
CA VAL A 377 13.49 -21.69 -36.30
C VAL A 377 13.75 -22.55 -37.54
N ALA A 378 14.02 -21.93 -38.70
CA ALA A 378 14.35 -22.65 -39.93
C ALA A 378 15.73 -23.34 -39.88
N ALA A 379 16.69 -22.84 -39.10
CA ALA A 379 18.04 -23.42 -39.02
C ALA A 379 18.22 -24.47 -37.90
N HIS A 380 17.51 -24.38 -36.77
CA HIS A 380 17.80 -25.22 -35.58
C HIS A 380 16.58 -25.92 -34.95
N GLY A 381 15.34 -25.60 -35.36
CA GLY A 381 14.13 -26.25 -34.83
C GLY A 381 13.82 -25.92 -33.35
N LEU A 382 14.23 -24.75 -32.85
CA LEU A 382 13.98 -24.30 -31.47
C LEU A 382 13.73 -22.78 -31.39
N VAL A 383 13.06 -22.34 -30.33
CA VAL A 383 12.91 -20.92 -29.95
C VAL A 383 13.37 -20.75 -28.51
N VAL A 384 14.25 -19.77 -28.26
CA VAL A 384 14.60 -19.35 -26.89
C VAL A 384 14.04 -17.95 -26.65
N ALA A 385 13.32 -17.82 -25.55
CA ALA A 385 12.85 -16.54 -25.03
C ALA A 385 13.57 -16.27 -23.70
N ASP A 386 14.66 -15.52 -23.75
CA ASP A 386 15.48 -15.19 -22.59
C ASP A 386 15.44 -13.68 -22.29
N MET A 387 15.08 -13.35 -21.06
CA MET A 387 15.16 -11.98 -20.55
C MET A 387 15.35 -12.01 -19.05
N GLY A 388 16.28 -11.21 -18.54
CA GLY A 388 16.66 -11.27 -17.14
C GLY A 388 17.22 -12.66 -16.74
N PRO A 389 16.91 -13.17 -15.55
CA PRO A 389 17.44 -14.43 -15.03
C PRO A 389 16.60 -15.65 -15.43
N VAL A 390 15.60 -15.52 -16.32
CA VAL A 390 14.73 -16.62 -16.75
C VAL A 390 14.80 -16.79 -18.26
N GLY A 391 15.02 -18.03 -18.71
CA GLY A 391 15.07 -18.40 -20.12
C GLY A 391 14.09 -19.53 -20.42
N HIS A 392 13.10 -19.26 -21.27
CA HIS A 392 12.18 -20.28 -21.76
C HIS A 392 12.71 -20.89 -23.06
N ILE A 393 12.80 -22.22 -23.11
CA ILE A 393 13.27 -22.96 -24.28
C ILE A 393 12.10 -23.76 -24.83
N TYR A 394 11.82 -23.58 -26.12
CA TYR A 394 10.73 -24.26 -26.83
C TYR A 394 11.31 -25.08 -27.98
N PHE A 395 10.96 -26.36 -28.06
CA PHE A 395 11.36 -27.23 -29.15
C PHE A 395 10.25 -27.29 -30.21
N ALA A 396 10.64 -27.28 -31.49
CA ALA A 396 9.69 -27.43 -32.59
C ALA A 396 9.08 -28.84 -32.63
N GLU A 397 9.88 -29.86 -32.31
CA GLU A 397 9.44 -31.24 -32.18
C GLU A 397 9.42 -31.64 -30.69
N PRO A 398 8.35 -32.32 -30.22
CA PRO A 398 8.29 -32.80 -28.85
C PRO A 398 9.41 -33.81 -28.56
N LEU A 399 10.28 -33.47 -27.61
CA LEU A 399 11.31 -34.38 -27.11
C LEU A 399 10.71 -35.30 -26.02
N THR A 400 11.26 -36.50 -25.86
CA THR A 400 10.93 -37.39 -24.73
C THR A 400 11.46 -36.83 -23.41
N ASP A 401 10.94 -37.30 -22.29
CA ASP A 401 11.36 -36.87 -20.95
C ASP A 401 12.86 -37.12 -20.70
N ASP A 402 13.37 -38.27 -21.14
CA ASP A 402 14.79 -38.62 -21.00
C ASP A 402 15.67 -37.71 -21.88
N GLN A 403 15.21 -37.34 -23.08
CA GLN A 403 15.90 -36.38 -23.93
C GLN A 403 15.94 -34.98 -23.28
N ARG A 404 14.81 -34.46 -22.80
CA ARG A 404 14.77 -33.15 -22.14
C ARG A 404 15.66 -33.11 -20.89
N HIS A 405 15.68 -34.20 -20.11
CA HIS A 405 16.54 -34.34 -18.93
C HIS A 405 18.03 -34.36 -19.29
N ALA A 406 18.43 -35.08 -20.35
CA ALA A 406 19.81 -35.08 -20.84
C ALA A 406 20.28 -33.69 -21.28
N ILE A 407 19.43 -32.94 -21.99
CA ILE A 407 19.72 -31.54 -22.35
C ILE A 407 19.87 -30.67 -21.11
N ALA A 408 18.94 -30.77 -20.15
CA ALA A 408 18.99 -30.00 -18.91
C ALA A 408 20.30 -30.25 -18.14
N ARG A 409 20.71 -31.51 -18.00
CA ARG A 409 21.97 -31.88 -17.35
C ARG A 409 23.19 -31.36 -18.11
N ARG A 410 23.23 -31.49 -19.44
CA ARG A 410 24.34 -30.96 -20.25
C ARG A 410 24.44 -29.43 -20.18
N LEU A 411 23.30 -28.73 -20.20
CA LEU A 411 23.28 -27.26 -20.05
C LEU A 411 23.91 -26.81 -18.73
N VAL A 412 23.65 -27.53 -17.65
CA VAL A 412 24.24 -27.27 -16.33
C VAL A 412 25.73 -27.64 -16.32
N ASP A 413 26.07 -28.86 -16.71
CA ASP A 413 27.41 -29.42 -16.50
C ASP A 413 28.47 -28.86 -17.48
N GLN A 414 28.08 -28.63 -18.74
CA GLN A 414 29.02 -28.24 -19.81
C GLN A 414 28.88 -26.77 -20.21
N PHE A 415 27.65 -26.24 -20.19
CA PHE A 415 27.37 -24.86 -20.59
C PHE A 415 27.20 -23.92 -19.39
N HIS A 416 27.37 -24.40 -18.15
CA HIS A 416 27.35 -23.60 -16.93
C HIS A 416 26.04 -22.79 -16.74
N VAL A 417 24.91 -23.30 -17.24
CA VAL A 417 23.59 -22.73 -16.90
C VAL A 417 23.32 -23.05 -15.42
N PRO A 418 23.02 -22.06 -14.55
CA PRO A 418 22.96 -22.31 -13.10
C PRO A 418 21.95 -23.37 -12.68
N GLY A 419 20.75 -23.34 -13.26
CA GLY A 419 19.80 -24.43 -13.11
C GLY A 419 18.73 -24.47 -14.20
N VAL A 420 18.20 -25.65 -14.46
CA VAL A 420 17.18 -25.90 -15.49
C VAL A 420 16.08 -26.76 -14.90
N ILE A 421 14.83 -26.28 -14.98
CA ILE A 421 13.64 -27.06 -14.61
C ILE A 421 13.18 -27.84 -15.83
N VAL A 422 12.95 -29.14 -15.61
CA VAL A 422 12.42 -30.09 -16.60
C VAL A 422 11.26 -30.88 -15.99
N ARG A 423 10.25 -31.16 -16.80
CA ARG A 423 9.15 -32.06 -16.45
C ARG A 423 9.48 -33.50 -16.85
N ARG A 424 9.36 -34.43 -15.89
CA ARG A 424 9.53 -35.88 -16.07
C ARG A 424 8.32 -36.61 -15.48
N GLY A 425 7.46 -37.15 -16.34
CA GLY A 425 6.14 -37.63 -15.97
C GLY A 425 5.31 -36.51 -15.34
N GLU A 426 4.75 -36.77 -14.16
CA GLU A 426 4.00 -35.78 -13.39
C GLU A 426 4.89 -34.90 -12.48
N GLN A 427 6.18 -35.21 -12.38
CA GLN A 427 7.10 -34.54 -11.46
C GLN A 427 7.94 -33.47 -12.16
N LEU A 428 8.21 -32.37 -11.44
CA LEU A 428 9.16 -31.35 -11.87
C LEU A 428 10.51 -31.59 -11.17
N ILE A 429 11.57 -31.55 -11.96
CA ILE A 429 12.94 -31.74 -11.50
C ILE A 429 13.73 -30.48 -11.84
N TRP A 430 14.37 -29.90 -10.83
CA TRP A 430 15.33 -28.82 -11.00
C TRP A 430 16.74 -29.40 -11.04
N VAL A 431 17.37 -29.35 -12.21
CA VAL A 431 18.74 -29.80 -12.43
C VAL A 431 19.68 -28.63 -12.19
N HIS A 432 20.70 -28.81 -11.36
CA HIS A 432 21.68 -27.78 -11.00
C HIS A 432 23.05 -28.41 -10.70
N GLY A 433 24.11 -27.60 -10.57
CA GLY A 433 25.49 -28.11 -10.43
C GLY A 433 25.80 -28.96 -9.19
N HIS A 434 24.84 -29.12 -8.27
CA HIS A 434 24.95 -29.97 -7.07
C HIS A 434 24.05 -31.21 -7.13
N GLY A 435 23.39 -31.47 -8.26
CA GLY A 435 22.52 -32.63 -8.45
C GLY A 435 21.14 -32.27 -8.99
N GLU A 436 20.14 -33.00 -8.53
CA GLU A 436 18.74 -32.81 -8.92
C GLU A 436 17.89 -32.62 -7.67
N THR A 437 16.96 -31.68 -7.72
CA THR A 437 16.00 -31.39 -6.66
C THR A 437 14.59 -31.61 -7.18
N ARG A 438 13.77 -32.35 -6.44
CA ARG A 438 12.36 -32.58 -6.75
C ARG A 438 11.47 -31.44 -6.27
N ILE A 439 10.57 -30.99 -7.13
CA ILE A 439 9.56 -29.97 -6.81
C ILE A 439 8.19 -30.67 -6.75
N PRO A 440 7.40 -30.52 -5.67
CA PRO A 440 7.56 -29.51 -4.60
C PRO A 440 8.34 -29.95 -3.34
N ASP A 441 8.70 -31.22 -3.21
CA ASP A 441 9.03 -31.77 -1.89
C ASP A 441 10.41 -31.34 -1.33
N GLU A 442 11.42 -31.20 -2.19
CA GLU A 442 12.81 -30.98 -1.75
C GLU A 442 13.25 -29.51 -1.86
N LEU A 443 12.64 -28.74 -2.77
CA LEU A 443 13.02 -27.35 -3.04
C LEU A 443 12.90 -26.39 -1.83
N PRO A 444 11.85 -26.44 -0.98
CA PRO A 444 11.70 -25.49 0.13
C PRO A 444 12.90 -25.46 1.07
N ALA A 445 13.61 -26.58 1.26
CA ALA A 445 14.77 -26.68 2.13
C ALA A 445 16.02 -25.97 1.56
N LEU A 446 16.07 -25.74 0.24
CA LEU A 446 17.18 -25.06 -0.44
C LEU A 446 16.97 -23.55 -0.60
N LEU A 447 15.74 -23.07 -0.35
CA LEU A 447 15.38 -21.68 -0.50
C LEU A 447 15.80 -20.89 0.77
N PRO A 448 16.56 -19.77 0.65
CA PRO A 448 16.97 -18.95 1.79
C PRO A 448 15.82 -18.07 2.35
N HIS A 449 14.58 -18.44 2.04
CA HIS A 449 13.37 -17.68 2.34
C HIS A 449 12.77 -18.09 3.68
N ALA A 450 11.88 -17.25 4.22
CA ALA A 450 11.06 -17.68 5.35
C ALA A 450 10.21 -18.91 4.95
N PRO A 451 9.95 -19.88 5.84
CA PRO A 451 9.29 -21.14 5.49
C PRO A 451 7.96 -20.96 4.74
N ALA A 452 7.14 -19.98 5.14
CA ALA A 452 5.88 -19.68 4.47
C ALA A 452 6.06 -19.22 3.01
N ILE A 453 7.04 -18.37 2.74
CA ILE A 453 7.35 -17.89 1.38
C ILE A 453 8.00 -19.02 0.56
N ALA A 454 8.90 -19.82 1.15
CA ALA A 454 9.55 -20.95 0.47
C ALA A 454 8.52 -21.98 0.00
N ALA A 455 7.54 -22.32 0.85
CA ALA A 455 6.44 -23.20 0.48
C ALA A 455 5.59 -22.62 -0.65
N GLU A 456 5.32 -21.31 -0.62
CA GLU A 456 4.51 -20.65 -1.64
C GLU A 456 5.23 -20.53 -3.00
N ILE A 457 6.51 -20.19 -3.03
CA ILE A 457 7.36 -20.20 -4.24
C ILE A 457 7.29 -21.55 -4.93
N THR A 458 7.35 -22.61 -4.14
CA THR A 458 7.36 -23.97 -4.65
C THR A 458 6.01 -24.34 -5.29
N LYS A 459 4.88 -23.96 -4.67
CA LYS A 459 3.55 -24.12 -5.27
C LYS A 459 3.42 -23.31 -6.57
N ASP A 460 3.88 -22.06 -6.55
CA ASP A 460 3.86 -21.19 -7.72
C ASP A 460 4.69 -21.76 -8.86
N LEU A 461 5.86 -22.36 -8.60
CA LEU A 461 6.67 -23.01 -9.63
C LEU A 461 5.95 -24.20 -10.28
N VAL A 462 5.23 -25.02 -9.51
CA VAL A 462 4.42 -26.11 -10.05
C VAL A 462 3.32 -25.56 -10.96
N TYR A 463 2.59 -24.56 -10.47
CA TYR A 463 1.53 -23.90 -11.23
C TYR A 463 2.06 -23.25 -12.51
N PHE A 464 3.14 -22.49 -12.39
CA PHE A 464 3.85 -21.78 -13.45
C PHE A 464 4.31 -22.71 -14.58
N CYS A 465 5.01 -23.80 -14.23
CA CYS A 465 5.50 -24.78 -15.21
C CYS A 465 4.36 -25.59 -15.87
N GLY A 466 3.13 -25.51 -15.36
CA GLY A 466 1.94 -26.14 -15.93
C GLY A 466 1.19 -25.27 -16.95
N ARG A 467 1.59 -24.02 -17.15
CA ARG A 467 0.87 -23.09 -18.03
C ARG A 467 1.15 -23.36 -19.52
N PRO A 468 0.17 -23.13 -20.44
CA PRO A 468 0.30 -23.45 -21.87
C PRO A 468 1.48 -22.81 -22.62
N ASN A 469 1.96 -21.65 -22.12
CA ASN A 469 3.06 -20.90 -22.73
C ASN A 469 4.38 -21.02 -21.95
N ALA A 470 4.44 -21.90 -20.94
CA ALA A 470 5.69 -22.26 -20.31
C ALA A 470 6.63 -22.97 -21.31
N GLY A 471 7.94 -22.83 -21.10
CA GLY A 471 8.94 -23.47 -21.95
C GLY A 471 8.94 -24.99 -21.73
N ASP A 472 9.39 -25.74 -22.73
CA ASP A 472 9.63 -27.18 -22.57
C ASP A 472 10.77 -27.45 -21.57
N LEU A 473 11.74 -26.53 -21.53
CA LEU A 473 12.71 -26.36 -20.45
C LEU A 473 12.69 -24.91 -19.99
N ILE A 474 12.92 -24.70 -18.70
CA ILE A 474 13.00 -23.35 -18.11
C ILE A 474 14.33 -23.20 -17.38
N ALA A 475 15.20 -22.38 -17.93
CA ALA A 475 16.48 -22.04 -17.33
C ALA A 475 16.28 -20.92 -16.30
N PHE A 476 16.88 -21.08 -15.13
CA PHE A 476 16.96 -20.07 -14.08
C PHE A 476 18.42 -19.72 -13.82
N GLY A 477 18.71 -18.43 -13.82
CA GLY A 477 20.03 -17.89 -13.51
C GLY A 477 20.33 -17.84 -12.01
N TRP A 478 19.33 -18.09 -11.15
CA TRP A 478 19.49 -18.09 -9.70
C TRP A 478 19.74 -19.51 -9.15
N VAL A 479 20.72 -19.62 -8.26
CA VAL A 479 20.99 -20.79 -7.39
C VAL A 479 21.48 -20.29 -6.02
N PRO A 480 21.30 -21.04 -4.92
CA PRO A 480 21.65 -20.54 -3.58
C PRO A 480 23.16 -20.51 -3.28
N TRP A 481 24.00 -21.13 -4.12
CA TRP A 481 25.46 -21.29 -3.91
C TRP A 481 26.34 -20.45 -4.85
N ASP A 482 25.77 -19.68 -5.78
CA ASP A 482 26.52 -18.82 -6.69
C ASP A 482 25.84 -17.45 -6.84
N ILE A 483 26.56 -16.49 -7.43
CA ILE A 483 26.01 -15.20 -7.82
C ILE A 483 25.01 -15.40 -8.96
N PRO A 484 23.80 -14.82 -8.89
CA PRO A 484 22.80 -14.98 -9.93
C PRO A 484 23.28 -14.52 -11.31
N TRP A 485 22.80 -15.19 -12.35
CA TRP A 485 23.09 -14.88 -13.75
C TRP A 485 21.88 -14.26 -14.43
N SER A 486 22.13 -13.33 -15.35
CA SER A 486 21.13 -12.85 -16.31
C SER A 486 21.46 -13.42 -17.67
N PHE A 487 20.49 -14.04 -18.34
CA PHE A 487 20.63 -14.48 -19.72
C PHE A 487 20.63 -13.28 -20.68
N ALA A 488 20.12 -12.13 -20.23
CA ALA A 488 20.27 -10.84 -20.88
C ALA A 488 21.55 -10.10 -20.42
N ALA A 489 21.94 -9.06 -21.15
CA ALA A 489 23.11 -8.24 -20.86
C ALA A 489 22.85 -7.23 -19.71
N GLU A 490 22.51 -7.73 -18.53
CA GLU A 490 22.02 -6.94 -17.39
C GLU A 490 22.77 -7.23 -16.08
N HIS A 491 22.90 -6.20 -15.24
CA HIS A 491 23.59 -6.24 -13.95
C HIS A 491 22.64 -6.27 -12.73
N GLY A 492 21.38 -5.94 -12.98
CA GLY A 492 20.25 -6.25 -12.11
C GLY A 492 19.22 -7.00 -12.95
N ALA A 493 18.60 -8.03 -12.39
CA ALA A 493 17.61 -8.79 -13.14
C ALA A 493 16.51 -9.34 -12.22
N HIS A 494 15.35 -9.60 -12.82
CA HIS A 494 14.20 -10.16 -12.12
C HIS A 494 13.37 -11.08 -13.03
N GLY A 495 12.50 -11.89 -12.44
CA GLY A 495 11.60 -12.84 -13.11
C GLY A 495 11.64 -14.25 -12.51
N GLY A 496 12.70 -14.57 -11.79
CA GLY A 496 12.92 -15.83 -11.08
C GLY A 496 12.40 -15.82 -9.65
N PHE A 497 13.00 -16.68 -8.82
CA PHE A 497 12.61 -16.92 -7.43
C PHE A 497 13.73 -16.61 -6.42
N GLY A 498 14.69 -15.77 -6.80
CA GLY A 498 15.73 -15.31 -5.89
C GLY A 498 15.17 -14.51 -4.70
N PRO A 499 15.90 -14.47 -3.57
CA PRO A 499 15.45 -13.79 -2.35
C PRO A 499 15.24 -12.28 -2.52
N GLU A 500 15.96 -11.60 -3.41
CA GLU A 500 15.72 -10.19 -3.67
C GLU A 500 14.52 -10.00 -4.60
N GLU A 501 14.37 -10.85 -5.62
CA GLU A 501 13.24 -10.84 -6.57
C GLU A 501 11.89 -11.08 -5.87
N SER A 502 11.85 -12.05 -4.97
CA SER A 502 10.63 -12.51 -4.29
C SER A 502 10.25 -11.67 -3.06
N ARG A 503 11.06 -10.66 -2.70
CA ARG A 503 10.86 -9.84 -1.50
C ARG A 503 10.69 -8.37 -1.86
N GLY A 504 9.57 -8.07 -2.50
CA GLY A 504 9.02 -6.71 -2.54
C GLY A 504 8.60 -6.25 -1.14
N PHE A 505 8.17 -4.99 -1.04
CA PHE A 505 7.64 -4.44 0.21
C PHE A 505 6.29 -3.77 -0.02
N LEU A 506 5.54 -3.66 1.07
CA LEU A 506 4.27 -2.95 1.12
C LEU A 506 4.26 -2.05 2.35
N LEU A 507 4.02 -0.76 2.14
CA LEU A 507 3.82 0.26 3.17
C LEU A 507 2.35 0.68 3.18
N LEU A 508 1.64 0.23 4.20
CA LEU A 508 0.21 0.52 4.38
C LEU A 508 -0.01 1.49 5.53
N PRO A 509 -1.05 2.35 5.46
CA PRO A 509 -1.57 3.03 6.63
C PRO A 509 -1.87 2.03 7.76
N PRO A 510 -1.74 2.45 9.03
CA PRO A 510 -1.95 1.58 10.18
C PRO A 510 -3.28 0.83 10.06
N ARG A 511 -3.26 -0.47 10.34
CA ARG A 511 -4.47 -1.33 10.41
C ARG A 511 -5.30 -1.35 9.13
N THR A 512 -4.64 -1.21 7.97
CA THR A 512 -5.26 -1.54 6.69
C THR A 512 -5.75 -2.99 6.73
N ARG A 513 -7.03 -3.21 6.39
CA ARG A 513 -7.62 -4.54 6.40
C ARG A 513 -7.06 -5.36 5.25
N LEU A 514 -6.42 -6.47 5.60
CA LEU A 514 -5.95 -7.49 4.67
C LEU A 514 -6.71 -8.81 4.93
N PRO A 515 -6.81 -9.70 3.92
CA PRO A 515 -7.29 -11.06 4.12
C PRO A 515 -6.50 -11.82 5.20
N ALA A 516 -7.13 -12.81 5.85
CA ALA A 516 -6.57 -13.49 7.02
C ALA A 516 -5.29 -14.28 6.71
N GLU A 517 -5.19 -14.79 5.49
CA GLU A 517 -4.04 -15.51 4.94
C GLU A 517 -2.80 -14.63 4.69
N SER A 518 -2.90 -13.30 4.89
CA SER A 518 -1.84 -12.33 4.63
C SER A 518 -0.96 -12.00 5.85
N THR A 519 -0.79 -12.94 6.77
CA THR A 519 -0.02 -12.74 8.01
C THR A 519 1.48 -12.67 7.76
N ASP A 520 2.04 -13.62 7.02
CA ASP A 520 3.49 -13.75 6.81
C ASP A 520 4.00 -12.90 5.64
N PHE A 521 3.21 -12.82 4.58
CA PHE A 521 3.46 -12.02 3.38
C PHE A 521 2.13 -11.60 2.75
N VAL A 522 2.18 -10.62 1.85
CA VAL A 522 1.01 -10.14 1.09
C VAL A 522 1.23 -10.43 -0.39
N ARG A 523 0.28 -11.11 -1.02
CA ARG A 523 0.24 -11.33 -2.48
C ARG A 523 -0.49 -10.19 -3.21
N PRO A 524 -0.29 -10.04 -4.53
CA PRO A 524 -1.06 -9.09 -5.32
C PRO A 524 -2.59 -9.30 -5.22
N SER A 525 -3.06 -10.55 -5.20
CA SER A 525 -4.47 -10.90 -5.02
C SER A 525 -5.04 -10.42 -3.68
N ALA A 526 -4.29 -10.59 -2.59
CA ALA A 526 -4.67 -10.10 -1.28
C ALA A 526 -4.71 -8.55 -1.22
N LEU A 527 -3.76 -7.89 -1.87
CA LEU A 527 -3.75 -6.43 -2.00
C LEU A 527 -4.93 -5.93 -2.84
N ARG A 528 -5.31 -6.66 -3.91
CA ARG A 528 -6.52 -6.41 -4.71
C ARG A 528 -7.78 -6.50 -3.86
N ALA A 529 -7.94 -7.57 -3.07
CA ALA A 529 -9.09 -7.73 -2.18
C ALA A 529 -9.20 -6.60 -1.17
N ALA A 530 -8.07 -6.22 -0.55
CA ALA A 530 -8.00 -5.07 0.35
C ALA A 530 -8.40 -3.77 -0.36
N ALA A 531 -7.92 -3.53 -1.58
CA ALA A 531 -8.22 -2.32 -2.34
C ALA A 531 -9.72 -2.24 -2.69
N ARG A 532 -10.31 -3.35 -3.13
CA ARG A 532 -11.76 -3.44 -3.41
C ARG A 532 -12.58 -3.21 -2.15
N HIS A 533 -12.16 -3.76 -1.02
CA HIS A 533 -12.80 -3.49 0.28
C HIS A 533 -12.72 -2.03 0.68
N HIS A 534 -11.54 -1.42 0.58
CA HIS A 534 -11.35 0.00 0.89
C HIS A 534 -12.23 0.89 0.02
N LEU A 535 -12.39 0.56 -1.26
CA LEU A 535 -13.26 1.29 -2.20
C LEU A 535 -14.75 0.97 -2.05
N GLY A 536 -15.15 0.12 -1.11
CA GLY A 536 -16.55 -0.28 -0.89
C GLY A 536 -17.11 -1.19 -2.00
N ARG A 537 -16.25 -1.82 -2.80
CA ARG A 537 -16.64 -2.73 -3.89
C ARG A 537 -16.82 -4.18 -3.43
N GLU A 538 -16.28 -4.53 -2.26
CA GLU A 538 -16.30 -5.88 -1.70
C GLU A 538 -16.19 -5.82 -0.18
N ALA A 539 -16.60 -6.87 0.54
CA ALA A 539 -16.48 -6.93 1.99
C ALA A 539 -15.41 -7.95 2.39
N ILE A 540 -14.47 -7.54 3.24
CA ILE A 540 -13.57 -8.46 3.96
C ILE A 540 -14.20 -8.75 5.34
N PRO A 541 -14.51 -10.03 5.65
CA PRO A 541 -15.05 -10.42 6.95
C PRO A 541 -14.14 -9.93 8.10
N ARG A 542 -14.74 -9.42 9.18
CA ARG A 542 -13.98 -9.07 10.38
C ARG A 542 -13.46 -10.35 11.03
N ALA A 543 -12.15 -10.42 11.25
CA ALA A 543 -11.59 -11.41 12.15
C ALA A 543 -12.17 -11.18 13.55
N ILE A 544 -12.82 -12.20 14.12
CA ILE A 544 -13.30 -12.16 15.50
C ILE A 544 -12.07 -12.27 16.40
N VAL A 545 -11.62 -11.15 16.95
CA VAL A 545 -10.55 -11.16 17.95
C VAL A 545 -11.15 -11.63 19.28
N THR A 546 -11.01 -12.91 19.59
CA THR A 546 -11.23 -13.42 20.94
C THR A 546 -10.09 -12.97 21.84
N ARG A 547 -10.30 -11.91 22.64
CA ARG A 547 -9.39 -11.57 23.75
C ARG A 547 -9.70 -12.48 24.94
N GLY A 548 -8.66 -12.83 25.69
CA GLY A 548 -8.72 -13.72 26.85
C GLY A 548 -9.60 -13.19 28.00
N THR A 549 -9.71 -14.00 29.06
CA THR A 549 -10.69 -13.90 30.15
C THR A 549 -10.47 -12.75 31.16
N GLU A 550 -9.40 -11.96 31.04
CA GLU A 550 -9.15 -10.80 31.92
C GLU A 550 -9.84 -9.53 31.40
N LEU A 551 -10.41 -8.73 32.31
CA LEU A 551 -11.03 -7.44 32.00
C LEU A 551 -9.97 -6.40 31.58
N ARG A 552 -9.53 -6.49 30.32
CA ARG A 552 -8.65 -5.53 29.65
C ARG A 552 -9.47 -4.63 28.74
N LEU A 553 -9.53 -3.34 29.07
CA LEU A 553 -10.33 -2.35 28.36
C LEU A 553 -9.48 -1.23 27.80
N ARG A 554 -9.64 -0.94 26.52
CA ARG A 554 -9.16 0.30 25.91
C ARG A 554 -10.28 1.32 25.86
N VAL A 555 -10.07 2.46 26.51
CA VAL A 555 -11.04 3.56 26.57
C VAL A 555 -10.47 4.77 25.83
N MET A 556 -11.29 5.40 25.00
CA MET A 556 -10.97 6.64 24.30
C MET A 556 -11.97 7.73 24.66
N THR A 557 -11.49 8.94 24.96
CA THR A 557 -12.31 10.15 24.94
C THR A 557 -11.84 11.09 23.85
N TYR A 558 -12.77 11.66 23.09
CA TYR A 558 -12.44 12.48 21.94
C TYR A 558 -13.52 13.53 21.63
N ASN A 559 -13.17 14.81 21.82
CA ASN A 559 -13.96 15.91 21.29
C ASN A 559 -13.76 15.99 19.76
N THR A 560 -14.85 15.86 19.01
CA THR A 560 -14.84 15.73 17.55
C THR A 560 -15.12 17.04 16.81
N HIS A 561 -15.44 18.12 17.52
CA HIS A 561 -15.69 19.45 16.96
C HIS A 561 -16.69 19.45 15.78
N GLY A 562 -17.83 18.78 15.95
CA GLY A 562 -18.85 18.62 14.91
C GLY A 562 -18.38 17.77 13.73
N CYS A 563 -17.41 16.88 13.95
CA CYS A 563 -16.60 16.22 12.93
C CYS A 563 -15.95 17.21 11.94
N SER A 564 -15.81 18.49 12.31
CA SER A 564 -15.28 19.55 11.47
C SER A 564 -13.77 19.63 11.65
N GLY A 565 -13.05 19.07 10.69
CA GLY A 565 -11.61 19.06 10.71
C GLY A 565 -10.98 20.45 10.62
N MET A 566 -9.69 20.53 10.94
CA MET A 566 -8.87 21.74 10.82
C MET A 566 -8.64 22.19 9.35
N ASP A 567 -9.13 21.41 8.38
CA ASP A 567 -9.26 21.75 6.97
C ASP A 567 -10.61 22.43 6.62
N GLY A 568 -11.52 22.53 7.60
CA GLY A 568 -12.85 23.10 7.50
C GLY A 568 -13.87 22.16 6.88
N ARG A 569 -13.60 20.85 6.83
CA ARG A 569 -14.54 19.86 6.29
C ARG A 569 -15.15 19.03 7.41
N VAL A 570 -16.47 18.86 7.34
CA VAL A 570 -17.21 17.92 8.18
C VAL A 570 -17.05 16.52 7.61
N SER A 571 -16.52 15.57 8.40
CA SER A 571 -16.36 14.16 8.00
C SER A 571 -16.41 13.18 9.17
N PRO A 572 -17.58 12.57 9.46
CA PRO A 572 -17.72 11.55 10.50
C PRO A 572 -16.86 10.31 10.23
N ARG A 573 -16.76 9.87 8.96
CA ARG A 573 -15.90 8.73 8.57
C ARG A 573 -14.43 8.96 8.86
N ARG A 574 -13.93 10.19 8.76
CA ARG A 574 -12.56 10.54 9.17
C ARG A 574 -12.34 10.36 10.66
N ILE A 575 -13.32 10.74 11.48
CA ILE A 575 -13.31 10.48 12.92
C ILE A 575 -13.32 8.98 13.19
N ALA A 576 -14.16 8.21 12.49
CA ALA A 576 -14.18 6.75 12.58
C ALA A 576 -12.82 6.13 12.25
N ARG A 577 -12.10 6.61 11.22
CA ARG A 577 -10.73 6.14 10.93
C ARG A 577 -9.73 6.45 12.05
N VAL A 578 -9.80 7.63 12.66
CA VAL A 578 -8.97 7.95 13.85
C VAL A 578 -9.23 6.97 14.98
N ILE A 579 -10.50 6.69 15.28
CA ILE A 579 -10.91 5.79 16.36
C ILE A 579 -10.51 4.34 16.02
N GLY A 580 -10.81 3.88 14.81
CA GLY A 580 -10.52 2.53 14.31
C GLY A 580 -9.03 2.21 14.27
N ALA A 581 -8.17 3.20 14.04
CA ALA A 581 -6.71 3.06 14.15
C ALA A 581 -6.23 2.66 15.56
N HIS A 582 -7.10 2.72 16.57
CA HIS A 582 -6.77 2.37 17.95
C HIS A 582 -7.67 1.28 18.59
N GLU A 583 -8.78 0.88 17.94
CA GLU A 583 -9.74 -0.16 18.39
C GLU A 583 -10.09 -0.05 19.89
N PRO A 584 -10.55 1.12 20.36
CA PRO A 584 -11.08 1.22 21.70
C PRO A 584 -12.33 0.35 21.86
N ASP A 585 -12.48 -0.20 23.07
CA ASP A 585 -13.66 -0.96 23.51
C ASP A 585 -14.81 -0.02 23.87
N ILE A 586 -14.48 1.15 24.42
CA ILE A 586 -15.41 2.21 24.83
C ILE A 586 -14.91 3.55 24.28
N VAL A 587 -15.81 4.34 23.69
CA VAL A 587 -15.51 5.66 23.13
C VAL A 587 -16.49 6.71 23.62
N ALA A 588 -15.98 7.72 24.32
CA ALA A 588 -16.73 8.89 24.73
C ALA A 588 -16.49 10.03 23.72
N LEU A 589 -17.52 10.38 22.93
CA LEU A 589 -17.43 11.41 21.91
C LEU A 589 -18.18 12.68 22.32
N GLN A 590 -17.55 13.83 22.11
CA GLN A 590 -18.16 15.14 22.36
C GLN A 590 -18.32 15.94 21.07
N GLU A 591 -19.23 16.91 21.12
CA GLU A 591 -19.56 17.84 20.04
C GLU A 591 -20.04 17.20 18.73
N LEU A 592 -21.00 16.28 18.80
CA LEU A 592 -21.57 15.63 17.63
C LEU A 592 -22.86 16.33 17.18
N ASP A 593 -23.03 16.49 15.87
CA ASP A 593 -24.28 16.94 15.26
C ASP A 593 -25.19 15.75 14.90
N LEU A 594 -26.49 15.98 14.97
CA LEU A 594 -27.53 15.11 14.42
C LEU A 594 -28.56 15.99 13.71
N GLY A 595 -28.79 15.77 12.41
CA GLY A 595 -29.82 16.49 11.65
C GLY A 595 -29.52 17.96 11.31
N ARG A 596 -28.35 18.50 11.68
CA ARG A 596 -27.98 19.90 11.43
C ARG A 596 -27.59 20.19 9.99
N ARG A 597 -28.06 21.31 9.43
CA ARG A 597 -27.70 21.75 8.07
C ARG A 597 -26.19 21.89 7.84
N ARG A 598 -25.45 22.39 8.84
CA ARG A 598 -23.98 22.58 8.75
C ARG A 598 -23.21 21.26 8.57
N SER A 599 -23.85 20.14 8.93
CA SER A 599 -23.33 18.77 8.87
C SER A 599 -24.17 17.91 7.93
N ARG A 600 -24.77 18.52 6.90
CA ARG A 600 -25.55 17.84 5.85
C ARG A 600 -26.74 17.03 6.39
N ALA A 601 -27.26 17.41 7.55
CA ALA A 601 -28.32 16.72 8.28
C ALA A 601 -28.02 15.24 8.62
N GLU A 602 -26.73 14.88 8.69
CA GLU A 602 -26.29 13.53 9.02
C GLU A 602 -26.42 13.22 10.52
N ASP A 603 -26.52 11.93 10.83
CA ASP A 603 -26.36 11.38 12.17
C ASP A 603 -24.89 10.97 12.37
N GLN A 604 -24.08 11.91 12.86
CA GLN A 604 -22.63 11.70 12.95
C GLN A 604 -22.29 10.56 13.91
N ALA A 605 -23.00 10.45 15.03
CA ALA A 605 -22.79 9.42 16.04
C ALA A 605 -23.03 8.03 15.45
N ARG A 606 -24.13 7.85 14.73
CA ARG A 606 -24.49 6.57 14.11
C ARG A 606 -23.56 6.18 12.98
N ILE A 607 -23.17 7.11 12.10
CA ILE A 607 -22.19 6.84 11.03
C ILE A 607 -20.87 6.33 11.63
N ILE A 608 -20.36 7.00 12.67
CA ILE A 608 -19.11 6.58 13.33
C ILE A 608 -19.27 5.17 13.93
N ALA A 609 -20.40 4.90 14.57
CA ALA A 609 -20.68 3.61 15.19
C ALA A 609 -20.78 2.47 14.16
N GLU A 610 -21.46 2.69 13.03
CA GLU A 610 -21.58 1.72 11.93
C GLU A 610 -20.21 1.38 11.31
N GLU A 611 -19.39 2.38 11.00
CA GLU A 611 -18.02 2.21 10.47
C GLU A 611 -17.12 1.39 11.43
N LEU A 612 -17.32 1.60 12.74
CA LEU A 612 -16.59 0.91 13.79
C LEU A 612 -17.24 -0.41 14.23
N GLY A 613 -18.46 -0.70 13.79
CA GLY A 613 -19.27 -1.82 14.28
C GLY A 613 -19.40 -1.80 15.81
N LEU A 614 -19.71 -0.65 16.40
CA LEU A 614 -19.94 -0.45 17.83
C LEU A 614 -21.41 -0.10 18.08
N HIS A 615 -21.90 -0.37 19.28
CA HIS A 615 -23.18 0.15 19.77
C HIS A 615 -23.03 1.63 20.12
N VAL A 616 -24.10 2.42 19.99
CA VAL A 616 -24.08 3.87 20.25
C VAL A 616 -25.30 4.34 21.05
N VAL A 617 -25.06 5.24 22.00
CA VAL A 617 -26.08 6.03 22.69
C VAL A 617 -25.77 7.50 22.49
N PHE A 618 -26.68 8.24 21.87
CA PHE A 618 -26.59 9.69 21.70
C PHE A 618 -27.39 10.43 22.78
N CYS A 619 -26.85 11.53 23.28
CA CYS A 619 -27.53 12.45 24.19
C CYS A 619 -27.45 13.88 23.66
N PRO A 620 -28.59 14.45 23.21
CA PRO A 620 -28.63 15.84 22.80
C PRO A 620 -28.43 16.77 24.00
N THR A 621 -27.54 17.75 23.87
CA THR A 621 -27.44 18.93 24.74
C THR A 621 -28.31 20.07 24.24
N ILE A 622 -28.44 20.21 22.91
CA ILE A 622 -29.25 21.22 22.26
C ILE A 622 -30.19 20.52 21.28
N THR A 623 -31.47 20.87 21.35
CA THR A 623 -32.50 20.46 20.39
C THR A 623 -33.19 21.70 19.83
N ARG A 624 -33.25 21.83 18.50
CA ARG A 624 -33.95 22.89 17.77
C ARG A 624 -34.69 22.28 16.58
N GLY A 625 -35.97 21.95 16.78
CA GLY A 625 -36.71 21.14 15.80
C GLY A 625 -36.06 19.76 15.65
N GLU A 626 -35.77 19.35 14.42
CA GLU A 626 -35.05 18.11 14.08
C GLU A 626 -33.52 18.22 14.19
N GLU A 627 -33.00 19.43 14.47
CA GLU A 627 -31.57 19.65 14.63
C GLU A 627 -31.13 19.43 16.08
N HIS A 628 -30.22 18.48 16.28
CA HIS A 628 -29.65 18.15 17.57
C HIS A 628 -28.12 18.34 17.59
N TYR A 629 -27.58 18.63 18.76
CA TYR A 629 -26.13 18.65 19.04
C TYR A 629 -25.91 18.07 20.42
N GLY A 630 -24.83 17.32 20.62
CA GLY A 630 -24.58 16.68 21.91
C GLY A 630 -23.37 15.75 21.93
N HIS A 631 -23.50 14.69 22.72
CA HIS A 631 -22.42 13.74 23.01
C HIS A 631 -22.90 12.32 22.74
N ALA A 632 -21.96 11.41 22.50
CA ALA A 632 -22.27 10.00 22.32
C ALA A 632 -21.35 9.12 23.16
N LEU A 633 -21.89 7.99 23.61
CA LEU A 633 -21.15 6.88 24.18
C LEU A 633 -21.23 5.70 23.22
N LEU A 634 -20.08 5.25 22.73
CA LEU A 634 -19.96 4.06 21.90
C LEU A 634 -19.30 2.93 22.69
N SER A 635 -19.71 1.70 22.43
CA SER A 635 -19.23 0.52 23.15
C SER A 635 -19.27 -0.71 22.25
N ARG A 636 -18.30 -1.60 22.44
CA ARG A 636 -18.31 -2.94 21.83
C ARG A 636 -19.49 -3.78 22.28
N TRP A 637 -19.95 -3.57 23.52
CA TRP A 637 -21.10 -4.26 24.11
C TRP A 637 -22.33 -3.34 24.11
N PRO A 638 -23.56 -3.92 24.13
CA PRO A 638 -24.78 -3.14 24.31
C PRO A 638 -24.71 -2.26 25.56
N VAL A 639 -25.15 -1.01 25.42
CA VAL A 639 -25.14 -0.01 26.50
C VAL A 639 -26.55 0.08 27.09
N GLU A 640 -26.69 -0.26 28.36
CA GLU A 640 -27.88 0.06 29.15
C GLU A 640 -27.79 1.51 29.62
N VAL A 641 -28.79 2.33 29.31
CA VAL A 641 -28.79 3.74 29.73
C VAL A 641 -29.40 3.85 31.12
N VAL A 642 -28.56 4.09 32.12
CA VAL A 642 -29.00 4.31 33.51
C VAL A 642 -29.58 5.72 33.66
N ARG A 643 -28.88 6.74 33.14
CA ARG A 643 -29.35 8.13 33.20
C ARG A 643 -28.83 8.96 32.02
N ARG A 644 -29.68 9.85 31.51
CA ARG A 644 -29.30 10.95 30.60
C ARG A 644 -30.01 12.22 31.04
N ALA A 645 -29.28 13.29 31.32
CA ALA A 645 -29.90 14.54 31.76
C ALA A 645 -29.00 15.75 31.49
N LEU A 646 -29.63 16.93 31.41
CA LEU A 646 -28.92 18.20 31.46
C LEU A 646 -28.28 18.37 32.84
N LEU A 647 -27.07 18.92 32.84
CA LEU A 647 -26.34 19.27 34.05
C LEU A 647 -26.71 20.70 34.50
N PRO A 648 -26.52 21.03 35.79
CA PRO A 648 -26.79 22.37 36.30
C PRO A 648 -26.02 23.45 35.51
N ALA A 649 -26.68 24.55 35.20
CA ALA A 649 -26.10 25.71 34.54
C ALA A 649 -25.92 26.88 35.52
N ASP A 650 -24.94 27.75 35.27
CA ASP A 650 -24.85 29.04 35.95
C ASP A 650 -25.61 30.09 35.14
N HIS A 651 -26.80 30.48 35.59
CA HIS A 651 -27.65 31.48 34.92
C HIS A 651 -26.99 32.87 34.76
N LYS A 652 -25.92 33.15 35.52
CA LYS A 652 -25.14 34.39 35.43
C LYS A 652 -24.01 34.31 34.39
N SER A 653 -23.76 33.15 33.79
CA SER A 653 -22.77 33.01 32.72
C SER A 653 -23.23 33.76 31.46
N TRP A 654 -22.31 34.50 30.87
CA TRP A 654 -22.50 35.19 29.58
C TRP A 654 -22.56 34.20 28.41
N TRP A 655 -22.05 32.98 28.60
CA TRP A 655 -22.10 31.86 27.66
C TRP A 655 -23.05 30.78 28.20
N ARG A 656 -24.12 30.47 27.45
CA ARG A 656 -25.30 29.72 27.95
C ARG A 656 -25.55 28.41 27.21
N GLU A 657 -24.50 27.74 26.73
CA GLU A 657 -24.69 26.46 26.06
C GLU A 657 -25.02 25.36 27.09
N PRO A 658 -26.19 24.71 27.03
CA PRO A 658 -26.54 23.64 27.97
C PRO A 658 -25.55 22.49 27.88
N ARG A 659 -25.24 21.88 29.02
CA ARG A 659 -24.40 20.68 29.10
C ARG A 659 -25.21 19.49 29.57
N SER A 660 -24.85 18.29 29.14
CA SER A 660 -25.50 17.04 29.57
C SER A 660 -24.46 15.98 29.90
N ALA A 661 -24.92 14.92 30.54
CA ALA A 661 -24.13 13.71 30.72
C ALA A 661 -24.97 12.48 30.37
N ILE A 662 -24.26 11.41 29.99
CA ILE A 662 -24.81 10.07 29.79
C ILE A 662 -24.14 9.16 30.79
N TRP A 663 -24.92 8.46 31.61
CA TRP A 663 -24.48 7.32 32.39
C TRP A 663 -25.00 6.06 31.71
N GLY A 664 -24.07 5.33 31.09
CA GLY A 664 -24.29 4.02 30.51
C GLY A 664 -23.68 2.93 31.38
N ARG A 665 -24.26 1.74 31.32
CA ARG A 665 -23.77 0.52 31.96
C ARG A 665 -23.56 -0.53 30.88
N VAL A 666 -22.41 -1.20 30.93
CA VAL A 666 -22.06 -2.28 29.99
C VAL A 666 -21.67 -3.52 30.77
N ARG A 667 -22.06 -4.68 30.25
CA ARG A 667 -21.72 -5.99 30.82
C ARG A 667 -20.57 -6.61 30.02
N ILE A 668 -19.45 -6.88 30.69
CA ILE A 668 -18.22 -7.43 30.10
C ILE A 668 -17.90 -8.72 30.82
N GLY A 669 -18.19 -9.86 30.18
CA GLY A 669 -18.20 -11.16 30.87
C GLY A 669 -19.24 -11.14 32.00
N GLU A 670 -18.77 -11.37 33.23
CA GLU A 670 -19.57 -11.30 34.46
C GLU A 670 -19.50 -9.92 35.15
N ALA A 671 -18.58 -9.04 34.74
CA ALA A 671 -18.41 -7.73 35.34
C ALA A 671 -19.36 -6.69 34.74
N THR A 672 -19.84 -5.79 35.58
CA THR A 672 -20.62 -4.60 35.20
C THR A 672 -19.73 -3.37 35.31
N VAL A 673 -19.66 -2.58 34.23
CA VAL A 673 -18.86 -1.35 34.20
C VAL A 673 -19.76 -0.15 33.92
N ASN A 674 -19.65 0.88 34.78
CA ASN A 674 -20.39 2.13 34.67
C ASN A 674 -19.53 3.19 33.98
N ILE A 675 -20.09 3.83 32.96
CA ILE A 675 -19.39 4.79 32.12
C ILE A 675 -20.20 6.07 32.05
N VAL A 676 -19.57 7.18 32.40
CA VAL A 676 -20.14 8.51 32.22
C VAL A 676 -19.38 9.27 31.14
N THR A 677 -20.09 9.81 30.14
CA THR A 677 -19.54 10.76 29.17
C THR A 677 -20.18 12.14 29.35
N THR A 678 -19.39 13.21 29.27
CA THR A 678 -19.88 14.58 29.41
C THR A 678 -18.97 15.60 28.70
N HIS A 679 -19.49 16.82 28.52
CA HIS A 679 -18.70 18.00 28.17
C HIS A 679 -19.10 19.12 29.15
N LEU A 680 -18.18 19.56 30.01
CA LEU A 680 -18.52 20.58 31.02
C LEU A 680 -18.49 22.01 30.46
N GLY A 681 -19.11 22.93 31.19
CA GLY A 681 -19.18 24.35 30.83
C GLY A 681 -17.84 25.08 30.88
N LEU A 682 -17.80 26.28 30.29
CA LEU A 682 -16.61 27.12 30.29
C LEU A 682 -16.49 27.99 31.55
N GLY A 683 -17.56 28.15 32.33
CA GLY A 683 -17.55 28.91 33.58
C GLY A 683 -16.94 28.12 34.76
N PRO A 684 -16.06 28.72 35.59
CA PRO A 684 -15.46 28.00 36.72
C PRO A 684 -16.48 27.58 37.79
N LYS A 685 -17.49 28.41 38.07
CA LYS A 685 -18.59 28.09 39.00
C LYS A 685 -19.49 26.99 38.45
N GLU A 686 -19.83 27.12 37.16
CA GLU A 686 -20.62 26.14 36.43
C GLU A 686 -19.97 24.75 36.46
N ARG A 687 -18.68 24.64 36.11
CA ARG A 687 -17.95 23.36 36.17
C ARG A 687 -17.97 22.72 37.56
N LEU A 688 -17.87 23.53 38.62
CA LEU A 688 -17.92 23.04 39.99
C LEU A 688 -19.32 22.50 40.35
N LEU A 689 -20.38 23.20 39.95
CA LEU A 689 -21.76 22.74 40.14
C LEU A 689 -22.01 21.43 39.37
N GLN A 690 -21.55 21.36 38.13
CA GLN A 690 -21.70 20.19 37.27
C GLN A 690 -20.93 18.98 37.81
N MET A 691 -19.68 19.16 38.25
CA MET A 691 -18.90 18.08 38.86
C MET A 691 -19.52 17.61 40.19
N ARG A 692 -20.07 18.52 41.01
CA ARG A 692 -20.82 18.13 42.22
C ARG A 692 -22.04 17.29 41.89
N ALA A 693 -22.80 17.66 40.86
CA ALA A 693 -23.96 16.89 40.43
C ALA A 693 -23.59 15.49 39.94
N LEU A 694 -22.50 15.35 39.18
CA LEU A 694 -22.03 14.03 38.72
C LEU A 694 -21.60 13.09 39.85
N LEU A 695 -21.12 13.66 40.97
CA LEU A 695 -20.66 12.90 42.15
C LEU A 695 -21.73 12.74 43.24
N SER A 696 -22.95 13.25 43.02
CA SER A 696 -24.05 13.15 44.00
C SER A 696 -24.75 11.79 43.93
N ASP A 697 -25.62 11.55 44.90
CA ASP A 697 -26.42 10.31 45.01
C ASP A 697 -27.38 10.11 43.83
N GLU A 698 -27.72 11.17 43.10
CA GLU A 698 -28.53 11.10 41.88
C GLU A 698 -27.77 10.52 40.67
N TRP A 699 -26.44 10.56 40.72
CA TRP A 699 -25.53 10.08 39.69
C TRP A 699 -24.63 8.98 40.27
N LEU A 700 -23.33 9.23 40.37
CA LEU A 700 -22.35 8.18 40.68
C LEU A 700 -22.18 7.92 42.18
N GLY A 701 -22.73 8.78 43.03
CA GLY A 701 -22.61 8.69 44.48
C GLY A 701 -22.83 7.29 45.06
N PRO A 702 -23.87 6.53 44.63
CA PRO A 702 -24.19 5.21 45.17
C PRO A 702 -23.28 4.08 44.66
N VAL A 703 -22.58 4.25 43.53
CA VAL A 703 -21.87 3.16 42.83
C VAL A 703 -20.35 3.32 42.81
N ILE A 704 -19.82 4.53 42.99
CA ILE A 704 -18.40 4.85 42.73
C ILE A 704 -17.40 4.09 43.60
N ASP A 705 -17.80 3.71 44.82
CA ASP A 705 -16.95 2.97 45.77
C ASP A 705 -17.18 1.45 45.69
N ALA A 706 -18.31 1.01 45.12
CA ALA A 706 -18.73 -0.40 45.10
C ALA A 706 -18.58 -1.07 43.73
N GLU A 707 -18.62 -0.31 42.64
CA GLU A 707 -18.62 -0.81 41.28
C GLU A 707 -17.51 -0.16 40.43
N PRO A 708 -17.03 -0.82 39.37
CA PRO A 708 -16.15 -0.21 38.39
C PRO A 708 -16.81 0.99 37.69
N VAL A 709 -16.39 2.20 38.04
CA VAL A 709 -16.85 3.46 37.44
C VAL A 709 -15.72 4.14 36.65
N MET A 710 -16.08 4.74 35.52
CA MET A 710 -15.25 5.71 34.80
C MET A 710 -16.05 6.94 34.33
N ILE A 711 -15.41 8.12 34.31
CA ILE A 711 -15.94 9.36 33.75
C ILE A 711 -14.97 9.86 32.67
N CYS A 712 -15.47 10.11 31.47
CA CYS A 712 -14.71 10.50 30.30
C CYS A 712 -15.28 11.78 29.68
N GLY A 713 -14.42 12.65 29.15
CA GLY A 713 -14.90 13.76 28.31
C GLY A 713 -13.99 14.98 28.25
N ASP A 714 -14.41 15.95 27.45
CA ASP A 714 -13.88 17.32 27.50
C ASP A 714 -14.47 18.05 28.71
N MET A 715 -13.74 18.05 29.80
CA MET A 715 -14.25 18.62 31.05
C MET A 715 -13.91 20.11 31.18
N ASN A 716 -13.15 20.70 30.25
CA ASN A 716 -12.65 22.07 30.41
C ASN A 716 -11.95 22.30 31.77
N LEU A 717 -11.34 21.24 32.34
CA LEU A 717 -10.68 21.26 33.64
C LEU A 717 -9.17 21.37 33.47
N SER A 718 -8.57 22.39 34.08
CA SER A 718 -7.13 22.38 34.31
C SER A 718 -6.80 21.53 35.53
N PRO A 719 -5.71 20.73 35.50
CA PRO A 719 -5.18 20.09 36.70
C PRO A 719 -4.99 21.11 37.84
N GLY A 720 -5.43 20.74 39.05
CA GLY A 720 -5.39 21.60 40.23
C GLY A 720 -6.56 22.58 40.41
N SER A 721 -7.50 22.66 39.45
CA SER A 721 -8.71 23.46 39.63
C SER A 721 -9.64 22.87 40.70
N ALA A 722 -10.49 23.69 41.33
CA ALA A 722 -11.45 23.23 42.36
C ALA A 722 -12.33 22.04 41.92
N PRO A 723 -12.98 22.05 40.74
CA PRO A 723 -13.70 20.88 40.23
C PRO A 723 -12.80 19.65 39.97
N TYR A 724 -11.56 19.84 39.53
CA TYR A 724 -10.61 18.74 39.37
C TYR A 724 -10.26 18.09 40.72
N SER A 725 -9.93 18.91 41.73
CA SER A 725 -9.66 18.43 43.08
C SER A 725 -10.87 17.76 43.73
N LEU A 726 -12.09 18.20 43.38
CA LEU A 726 -13.33 17.56 43.81
C LEU A 726 -13.47 16.15 43.21
N ALA A 727 -13.22 15.99 41.90
CA ALA A 727 -13.23 14.68 41.25
C ALA A 727 -12.24 13.71 41.91
N LEU A 728 -11.03 14.19 42.22
CA LEU A 728 -9.98 13.40 42.86
C LEU A 728 -10.29 12.93 44.29
N ARG A 729 -11.37 13.40 44.92
CA ARG A 729 -11.78 12.91 46.25
C ARG A 729 -12.35 11.49 46.22
N ARG A 730 -12.96 11.09 45.10
CA ARG A 730 -13.61 9.77 44.95
C ARG A 730 -13.15 9.00 43.71
N LEU A 731 -12.48 9.68 42.77
CA LEU A 731 -11.93 9.08 41.56
C LEU A 731 -10.44 9.34 41.45
N ARG A 732 -9.80 8.65 40.51
CA ARG A 732 -8.38 8.79 40.20
C ARG A 732 -8.22 9.18 38.74
N ASP A 733 -7.30 10.09 38.48
CA ASP A 733 -6.95 10.51 37.13
C ASP A 733 -5.99 9.51 36.48
N VAL A 734 -6.37 8.94 35.33
CA VAL A 734 -5.54 7.94 34.65
C VAL A 734 -4.14 8.45 34.29
N GLN A 735 -3.99 9.76 34.08
CA GLN A 735 -2.70 10.37 33.73
C GLN A 735 -1.78 10.62 34.95
N THR A 736 -2.25 10.42 36.18
CA THR A 736 -1.44 10.68 37.39
C THR A 736 -1.28 9.46 38.29
N ILE A 737 -2.02 8.37 38.06
CA ILE A 737 -1.88 7.12 38.82
C ILE A 737 -0.46 6.54 38.69
N ARG A 738 0.10 6.52 37.48
CA ARG A 738 1.45 5.98 37.22
C ARG A 738 2.51 7.07 37.37
N ARG A 739 3.47 6.88 38.27
CA ARG A 739 4.53 7.86 38.58
C ARG A 739 5.45 8.14 37.38
N GLU A 740 5.66 7.13 36.55
CA GLU A 740 6.49 7.16 35.35
C GLU A 740 5.81 7.84 34.15
N HIS A 741 4.47 7.97 34.18
CA HIS A 741 3.74 8.60 33.10
C HIS A 741 3.82 10.13 33.21
N ARG A 742 4.18 10.80 32.11
CA ARG A 742 4.13 12.26 32.02
C ARG A 742 2.79 12.69 31.44
N PRO A 743 1.97 13.47 32.16
CA PRO A 743 0.67 13.92 31.67
C PRO A 743 0.75 14.59 30.30
N LEU A 744 -0.18 14.23 29.42
CA LEU A 744 -0.25 14.66 28.04
C LEU A 744 -1.33 15.73 27.85
N LYS A 745 -1.07 16.59 26.86
CA LYS A 745 -1.97 17.66 26.43
C LYS A 745 -2.70 17.24 25.17
N THR A 746 -3.95 17.68 25.06
CA THR A 746 -4.90 17.28 24.01
C THR A 746 -5.38 18.46 23.17
N PHE A 747 -5.34 19.71 23.68
CA PHE A 747 -5.82 20.89 22.97
C PHE A 747 -4.75 22.00 22.86
N SER A 748 -4.60 22.73 21.76
CA SER A 748 -5.18 22.48 20.42
C SER A 748 -4.36 21.43 19.68
N SER A 749 -5.00 20.64 18.83
CA SER A 749 -4.43 19.44 18.22
C SER A 749 -3.11 19.68 17.53
N LEU A 750 -2.94 20.77 16.79
CA LEU A 750 -1.70 21.13 16.08
C LEU A 750 -0.51 21.41 17.00
N ARG A 751 -0.76 22.05 18.15
CA ARG A 751 0.28 22.39 19.13
C ARG A 751 -0.32 22.26 20.53
N PRO A 752 -0.42 21.03 21.09
CA PRO A 752 -1.15 20.83 22.33
C PRO A 752 -0.55 21.62 23.50
N PHE A 753 -1.34 22.56 24.04
CA PHE A 753 -0.94 23.49 25.09
C PHE A 753 -1.76 23.36 26.39
N MET A 754 -3.00 22.83 26.32
CA MET A 754 -3.89 22.54 27.44
C MET A 754 -4.22 21.05 27.57
N ARG A 755 -4.52 20.66 28.81
CA ARG A 755 -5.01 19.34 29.21
C ARG A 755 -6.40 19.53 29.80
N ILE A 756 -7.42 19.34 28.97
CA ILE A 756 -8.84 19.59 29.31
C ILE A 756 -9.74 18.39 29.07
N ASP A 757 -9.28 17.43 28.26
CA ASP A 757 -9.89 16.11 28.13
C ASP A 757 -9.35 15.17 29.22
N HIS A 758 -10.25 14.53 29.96
CA HIS A 758 -9.90 13.69 31.11
C HIS A 758 -10.62 12.35 31.08
N ILE A 759 -9.96 11.34 31.62
CA ILE A 759 -10.55 10.05 31.98
C ILE A 759 -10.26 9.85 33.47
N PHE A 760 -11.30 9.80 34.27
CA PHE A 760 -11.25 9.50 35.70
C PHE A 760 -11.80 8.09 35.93
N VAL A 761 -11.19 7.33 36.82
CA VAL A 761 -11.57 5.94 37.13
C VAL A 761 -11.66 5.72 38.64
N SER A 762 -12.57 4.83 39.05
CA SER A 762 -12.66 4.32 40.43
C SER A 762 -11.43 3.48 40.83
N ALA A 763 -11.39 3.03 42.09
CA ALA A 763 -10.31 2.16 42.61
C ALA A 763 -10.17 0.82 41.84
N HIS A 764 -11.24 0.39 41.16
CA HIS A 764 -11.35 -0.90 40.47
C HIS A 764 -10.52 -1.03 39.18
N PHE A 765 -9.91 0.06 38.69
CA PHE A 765 -9.14 0.03 37.44
C PHE A 765 -7.67 0.36 37.67
N GLN A 766 -6.77 -0.36 37.04
CA GLN A 766 -5.35 -0.02 36.96
C GLN A 766 -5.00 0.39 35.53
N PRO A 767 -4.59 1.65 35.27
CA PRO A 767 -4.07 2.05 33.97
C PRO A 767 -2.75 1.35 33.68
N THR A 768 -2.65 0.68 32.54
CA THR A 768 -1.42 0.03 32.07
C THR A 768 -0.72 0.85 31.01
N HIS A 769 -1.44 1.64 30.21
CA HIS A 769 -0.84 2.50 29.19
C HIS A 769 -1.74 3.69 28.90
N VAL A 770 -1.17 4.89 28.86
CA VAL A 770 -1.88 6.14 28.56
C VAL A 770 -1.13 6.87 27.46
N PHE A 771 -1.83 7.24 26.39
CA PHE A 771 -1.20 7.91 25.26
C PHE A 771 -2.17 8.82 24.50
N VAL A 772 -1.60 9.75 23.73
CA VAL A 772 -2.32 10.68 22.86
C VAL A 772 -1.71 10.53 21.45
N PRO A 773 -2.42 9.94 20.48
CA PRO A 773 -1.88 9.72 19.14
C PRO A 773 -1.71 11.05 18.40
N ARG A 774 -0.52 11.27 17.84
CA ARG A 774 -0.11 12.51 17.16
C ARG A 774 0.43 12.18 15.78
N ASN A 775 -0.40 12.38 14.77
CA ASN A 775 -0.08 12.15 13.36
C ASN A 775 -0.86 13.13 12.46
N ASP A 776 -0.59 13.14 11.16
CA ASP A 776 -1.21 14.07 10.21
C ASP A 776 -2.75 13.95 10.19
N LEU A 777 -3.29 12.76 10.49
CA LEU A 777 -4.71 12.51 10.56
C LEU A 777 -5.32 13.14 11.83
N THR A 778 -4.77 12.88 13.01
CA THR A 778 -5.30 13.43 14.28
C THR A 778 -5.16 14.96 14.34
N HIS A 779 -4.10 15.53 13.77
CA HIS A 779 -3.93 16.98 13.66
C HIS A 779 -4.94 17.64 12.71
N ARG A 780 -5.53 16.89 11.79
CA ARG A 780 -6.54 17.38 10.84
C ARG A 780 -7.96 17.10 11.29
N ALA A 781 -8.19 16.00 11.98
CA ALA A 781 -9.52 15.46 12.22
C ALA A 781 -10.37 16.28 13.20
N SER A 782 -9.74 16.83 14.24
CA SER A 782 -10.37 17.69 15.24
C SER A 782 -9.38 18.75 15.74
N ASP A 783 -9.86 19.77 16.43
CA ASP A 783 -9.04 20.71 17.19
C ASP A 783 -8.60 20.16 18.55
N HIS A 784 -9.12 19.00 18.96
CA HIS A 784 -8.61 18.16 20.05
C HIS A 784 -7.86 16.93 19.52
N LEU A 785 -6.98 16.35 20.34
CA LEU A 785 -6.43 15.01 20.13
C LEU A 785 -7.16 14.01 21.04
N PRO A 786 -7.39 12.77 20.59
CA PRO A 786 -8.02 11.77 21.46
C PRO A 786 -7.08 11.39 22.61
N LEU A 787 -7.64 11.18 23.79
CA LEU A 787 -6.95 10.62 24.94
C LEU A 787 -7.34 9.14 25.08
N ILE A 788 -6.34 8.26 25.10
CA ILE A 788 -6.53 6.81 25.12
C ILE A 788 -5.86 6.24 26.37
N VAL A 789 -6.54 5.32 27.03
CA VAL A 789 -6.01 4.53 28.13
C VAL A 789 -6.33 3.05 27.95
N ASP A 790 -5.34 2.20 28.23
CA ASP A 790 -5.51 0.77 28.47
C ASP A 790 -5.66 0.56 29.98
N LEU A 791 -6.73 -0.13 30.37
CA LEU A 791 -7.12 -0.40 31.75
C LEU A 791 -7.18 -1.92 31.98
N GLU A 792 -6.76 -2.34 33.17
CA GLU A 792 -6.97 -3.68 33.72
C GLU A 792 -7.84 -3.58 34.98
N ALA A 793 -8.56 -4.65 35.32
CA ALA A 793 -9.17 -4.76 36.65
C ALA A 793 -8.07 -4.74 37.72
N ALA A 794 -8.24 -3.91 38.74
CA ALA A 794 -7.36 -3.92 39.91
C ALA A 794 -7.57 -5.24 40.66
N THR A 795 -6.51 -6.05 40.80
CA THR A 795 -6.55 -7.22 41.68
C THR A 795 -6.73 -6.76 43.12
N ALA A 796 -7.75 -7.28 43.80
CA ALA A 796 -8.00 -6.98 45.21
C ALA A 796 -6.90 -7.64 46.07
N ALA A 797 -5.81 -6.93 46.34
CA ALA A 797 -4.90 -7.21 47.45
C ALA A 797 -3.95 -6.02 47.67
N VAL A 798 -4.18 -5.20 48.70
CA VAL A 798 -3.16 -4.83 49.69
C VAL A 798 -3.86 -4.46 51.00
N GLU A 799 -3.50 -5.24 52.01
CA GLU A 799 -3.67 -5.14 53.46
C GLU A 799 -4.00 -3.75 54.03
N THR A 800 -5.00 -3.76 54.91
CA THR A 800 -5.24 -2.71 55.91
C THR A 800 -3.97 -2.55 56.76
N PRO A 801 -3.41 -1.35 56.93
CA PRO A 801 -2.32 -1.17 57.88
C PRO A 801 -2.88 -1.40 59.27
N THR A 802 -2.51 -2.52 59.89
CA THR A 802 -2.68 -2.75 61.32
C THR A 802 -2.02 -1.60 62.07
N ARG A 803 -2.84 -0.76 62.71
CA ARG A 803 -2.40 0.13 63.78
C ARG A 803 -1.71 -0.72 64.83
N ASN A 804 -0.39 -0.58 64.98
CA ASN A 804 0.31 -1.04 66.16
C ASN A 804 -0.11 -0.14 67.34
N PRO A 805 -0.59 -0.70 68.47
CA PRO A 805 -0.72 0.04 69.70
C PRO A 805 0.65 0.04 70.39
N ARG A 806 1.34 1.19 70.36
CA ARG A 806 2.15 1.76 71.46
C ARG A 806 2.71 3.11 71.05
#